data_AF-A0AAF5I437-F1
#
_entry.id   AF-A0AAF5I437-F1
#
_cell.length_a   1.000
_cell.length_b   1.000
_cell.length_c   1.000
_cell.angle_alpha   90.00
_cell.angle_beta   90.00
_cell.angle_gamma   90.00
#
_symmetry.space_group_name_H-M   'P 1'
#
loop_
_entity.id
_entity.type
_entity.pdbx_description
1 polymer ?
#
loop_
_entity_poly.entity_id
_entity_poly.type
_entity_poly.pdbx_seq_one_letter_code
_entity_poly.pdbx_strand_id
1 'polypeptide(L)'
;MVKEVAEICYANGSKLEFLITNKTTAEEIFTIASDGIEMSESERKYFGIAVVDDDDQYQFLDSTTKLYDVPCKNQGISDKSKLYTLQYALKRIPRNLFSNITSPNLLYLLFLEAKNQLLSGMLPLPNIHSCAYSFAYLLHFLEGPYVNDKLFIIMLRSLQWNHRILKYYNVTEDTFNSEVKKCYIECLSKSKGDVFFELIKLMQQSWAFVGRFYKVKDKMNINCLLGLCEKGIFLVTDDALLKIKKEIPWKDVQNFQMKREWLIIDVDGYKYSFATNNNTACKLLWTEIVKKHQDFLNECSKSLTCIDTVDKSLFIKKYDAFFNQTSGRYSAFLNKSNKYRDSVCSVVSSLSSEMSLKKENNLLQYKKYKEEKENLEIQLIKKLDELKELCIKEAELTGELPKEIYKTLMPGEPEPKINRRVGTTFKISNDILKNLTNEGRNELDKIVQMEVDINVQRAIVNAEKYLSRDKSTHKSIRKKRKKDFVAANEKLKDLEKCLTQERNILSNKEENVIFRDCNLGSPKLLLCSSCPVTPTSSISSKSSGGRSRDLFKIFRLKILFNHHKNIYQCFTASVLFVSGLWLLHILSYKYGKYRLHKNTENLKSYPGVSIIKPLVGKDNNLKTNLETFFLLNYPTYELLFCLNSTDDEAYNIVVELCKKYSNINTKIFIGGENVGLNPKINNMMPAYKFANHSLVLISDSGIYMKKNALTDMVACMGKNIALVTQQPYCKDRSGFAAAFEKVYFGTGHARIYLAGNCLQFTCSTGMSSLMRKDVLDECGGIQAFSQYLAEDYFFGVALAKKGWKSCISHMPALQNASPDSITSFNNRICRWIKLRIAMLPHTIILEPLQECFLSGLLGAIAFNKLFGVNPIFFFLCHIIYWCFWDYHLLCTVENGIPNFTIFQFIILWLLRESLAFPLFFKALIDPKIVWKAGFFKLAWGGKIKKL
;
A
#
# COMPACT_ATOMS: atom_id res chain seq x y z
N MET A 1 30.35 -34.14 -6.03
CA MET A 1 30.68 -32.72 -6.30
C MET A 1 29.72 -31.87 -5.49
N VAL A 2 30.20 -31.26 -4.40
CA VAL A 2 29.39 -30.27 -3.67
C VAL A 2 29.27 -29.06 -4.60
N LYS A 3 28.10 -28.86 -5.19
CA LYS A 3 27.83 -27.67 -5.99
C LYS A 3 27.52 -26.54 -5.02
N GLU A 4 28.41 -25.57 -4.91
CA GLU A 4 28.17 -24.33 -4.16
C GLU A 4 27.52 -23.30 -5.10
N VAL A 5 26.89 -22.28 -4.54
CA VAL A 5 26.18 -21.25 -5.32
C VAL A 5 27.02 -19.99 -5.32
N ALA A 6 27.20 -19.37 -6.48
CA ALA A 6 27.73 -18.03 -6.61
C ALA A 6 26.67 -17.10 -7.21
N GLU A 7 26.71 -15.84 -6.81
CA GLU A 7 25.82 -14.79 -7.27
C GLU A 7 26.67 -13.63 -7.80
N ILE A 8 26.49 -13.28 -9.08
CA ILE A 8 27.06 -12.06 -9.67
C ILE A 8 26.04 -10.94 -9.54
N CYS A 9 26.45 -9.85 -8.89
CA CYS A 9 25.71 -8.59 -8.82
C CYS A 9 26.24 -7.60 -9.87
N TYR A 10 25.35 -7.06 -10.70
CA TYR A 10 25.65 -5.96 -11.63
C TYR A 10 25.31 -4.60 -11.01
N ALA A 11 25.85 -3.50 -11.57
CA ALA A 11 25.61 -2.14 -11.07
C ALA A 11 24.13 -1.68 -11.08
N ASN A 12 23.28 -2.29 -11.91
CA ASN A 12 21.83 -2.04 -11.94
C ASN A 12 21.06 -2.77 -10.80
N GLY A 13 21.73 -3.57 -9.99
CA GLY A 13 21.14 -4.40 -8.93
C GLY A 13 20.59 -5.75 -9.41
N SER A 14 20.70 -6.05 -10.71
CA SER A 14 20.38 -7.38 -11.21
C SER A 14 21.41 -8.39 -10.68
N LYS A 15 20.91 -9.60 -10.43
CA LYS A 15 21.66 -10.71 -9.83
C LYS A 15 21.57 -11.92 -10.76
N LEU A 16 22.69 -12.59 -11.00
CA LEU A 16 22.78 -13.84 -11.73
C LEU A 16 23.34 -14.91 -10.79
N GLU A 17 22.52 -15.90 -10.44
CA GLU A 17 22.92 -17.03 -9.62
C GLU A 17 23.31 -18.22 -10.51
N PHE A 18 24.40 -18.90 -10.17
CA PHE A 18 24.87 -20.10 -10.87
C PHE A 18 25.60 -21.03 -9.91
N LEU A 19 25.72 -22.29 -10.32
CA LEU A 19 26.39 -23.33 -9.54
C LEU A 19 27.87 -23.34 -9.92
N ILE A 20 28.75 -23.28 -8.91
CA ILE A 20 30.19 -23.35 -9.10
C ILE A 20 30.73 -24.72 -8.69
N THR A 21 31.86 -25.08 -9.28
CA THR A 21 32.67 -26.24 -8.91
C THR A 21 34.00 -25.79 -8.32
N ASN A 22 34.74 -26.70 -7.67
CA ASN A 22 36.08 -26.41 -7.15
C ASN A 22 37.12 -26.04 -8.23
N LYS A 23 36.81 -26.24 -9.52
CA LYS A 23 37.65 -25.86 -10.65
C LYS A 23 37.27 -24.52 -11.27
N THR A 24 36.10 -23.99 -10.96
CA THR A 24 35.56 -22.80 -11.61
C THR A 24 36.43 -21.58 -11.34
N THR A 25 36.92 -20.96 -12.40
CA THR A 25 37.81 -19.79 -12.35
C THR A 25 37.03 -18.48 -12.45
N ALA A 26 37.65 -17.38 -12.04
CA ALA A 26 37.05 -16.06 -12.21
C ALA A 26 36.84 -15.68 -13.69
N GLU A 27 37.66 -16.20 -14.61
CA GLU A 27 37.54 -15.98 -16.06
C GLU A 27 36.28 -16.61 -16.67
N GLU A 28 35.95 -17.85 -16.28
CA GLU A 28 34.72 -18.51 -16.72
C GLU A 28 33.50 -17.70 -16.29
N ILE A 29 33.50 -17.23 -15.05
CA ILE A 29 32.41 -16.44 -14.49
C ILE A 29 32.33 -15.05 -15.11
N PHE A 30 33.48 -14.42 -15.36
CA PHE A 30 33.54 -13.15 -16.07
C PHE A 30 32.94 -13.27 -17.48
N THR A 31 33.27 -14.34 -18.20
CA THR A 31 32.75 -14.60 -19.56
C THR A 31 31.23 -14.76 -19.55
N ILE A 32 30.69 -15.59 -18.64
CA ILE A 32 29.24 -15.77 -18.47
C ILE A 32 28.55 -14.44 -18.16
N ALA A 33 29.15 -13.62 -17.29
CA ALA A 33 28.59 -12.33 -16.92
C ALA A 33 28.58 -11.34 -18.10
N SER A 34 29.70 -11.22 -18.82
CA SER A 34 29.85 -10.36 -19.99
C SER A 34 28.89 -10.75 -21.12
N ASP A 35 28.72 -12.06 -21.37
CA ASP A 35 27.80 -12.58 -22.38
C ASP A 35 26.34 -12.26 -22.01
N GLY A 36 25.99 -12.37 -20.72
CA GLY A 36 24.64 -12.10 -20.22
C GLY A 36 24.15 -10.65 -20.42
N ILE A 37 25.09 -9.71 -20.60
CA ILE A 37 24.81 -8.29 -20.88
C ILE A 37 25.17 -7.89 -22.32
N GLU A 38 25.48 -8.86 -23.18
CA GLU A 38 25.87 -8.66 -24.59
C GLU A 38 27.04 -7.65 -24.72
N MET A 39 28.04 -7.77 -23.84
CA MET A 39 29.25 -6.93 -23.90
C MET A 39 30.18 -7.41 -25.01
N SER A 40 30.58 -6.50 -25.88
CA SER A 40 31.52 -6.80 -26.97
C SER A 40 32.89 -7.23 -26.43
N GLU A 41 33.57 -8.14 -27.11
CA GLU A 41 34.90 -8.62 -26.69
C GLU A 41 35.91 -7.49 -26.50
N SER A 42 35.89 -6.48 -27.39
CA SER A 42 36.76 -5.31 -27.31
C SER A 42 36.56 -4.46 -26.05
N GLU A 43 35.39 -4.56 -25.41
CA GLU A 43 35.01 -3.77 -24.25
C GLU A 43 35.13 -4.52 -22.93
N ARG A 44 35.22 -5.86 -22.97
CA ARG A 44 35.43 -6.70 -21.78
C ARG A 44 36.66 -6.27 -20.97
N LYS A 45 37.70 -5.75 -21.63
CA LYS A 45 38.91 -5.22 -20.98
C LYS A 45 38.66 -4.12 -19.93
N TYR A 46 37.51 -3.43 -20.00
CA TYR A 46 37.15 -2.38 -19.04
C TYR A 46 36.48 -2.91 -17.76
N PHE A 47 36.06 -4.17 -17.76
CA PHE A 47 35.36 -4.80 -16.65
C PHE A 47 36.20 -5.88 -15.98
N GLY A 48 35.79 -6.28 -14.79
CA GLY A 48 36.34 -7.44 -14.09
C GLY A 48 35.35 -7.95 -13.04
N ILE A 49 35.66 -9.12 -12.49
CA ILE A 49 34.97 -9.66 -11.32
C ILE A 49 35.69 -9.18 -10.07
N ALA A 50 34.95 -8.55 -9.16
CA ALA A 50 35.46 -8.11 -7.87
C ALA A 50 34.71 -8.77 -6.72
N VAL A 51 35.40 -8.98 -5.62
CA VAL A 51 34.79 -9.24 -4.31
C VAL A 51 34.70 -7.91 -3.57
N VAL A 52 33.55 -7.61 -2.98
CA VAL A 52 33.35 -6.40 -2.20
C VAL A 52 33.30 -6.78 -0.72
N ASP A 53 34.21 -6.21 0.07
CA ASP A 53 34.29 -6.49 1.51
C ASP A 53 33.18 -5.75 2.31
N ASP A 54 33.23 -5.84 3.65
CA ASP A 54 32.24 -5.16 4.51
C ASP A 54 32.43 -3.63 4.56
N ASP A 55 33.56 -3.11 4.08
CA ASP A 55 33.92 -1.69 4.00
C ASP A 55 33.68 -1.10 2.59
N ASP A 56 32.97 -1.82 1.72
CA ASP A 56 32.74 -1.50 0.30
C ASP A 56 34.02 -1.35 -0.55
N GLN A 57 35.12 -2.00 -0.13
CA GLN A 57 36.38 -2.02 -0.89
C GLN A 57 36.36 -3.13 -1.93
N TYR A 58 36.77 -2.79 -3.15
CA TYR A 58 36.75 -3.70 -4.29
C TYR A 58 38.06 -4.46 -4.37
N GLN A 59 37.99 -5.78 -4.49
CA GLN A 59 39.14 -6.64 -4.74
C GLN A 59 38.90 -7.38 -6.05
N PHE A 60 39.52 -6.88 -7.12
CA PHE A 60 39.42 -7.52 -8.43
C PHE A 60 40.19 -8.85 -8.44
N LEU A 61 39.50 -9.91 -8.84
CA LEU A 61 40.07 -11.24 -8.96
C LEU A 61 40.87 -11.36 -10.25
N ASP A 62 41.97 -12.11 -10.18
CA ASP A 62 42.73 -12.48 -11.37
C ASP A 62 42.00 -13.58 -12.14
N SER A 63 42.18 -13.62 -13.46
CA SER A 63 41.51 -14.59 -14.34
C SER A 63 41.69 -16.04 -13.87
N THR A 64 42.88 -16.36 -13.36
CA THR A 64 43.25 -17.69 -12.88
C THR A 64 42.81 -17.97 -11.43
N THR A 65 42.23 -17.01 -10.72
CA THR A 65 41.77 -17.22 -9.33
C THR A 65 40.61 -18.21 -9.32
N LYS A 66 40.76 -19.31 -8.57
CA LYS A 66 39.67 -20.26 -8.35
C LYS A 66 38.70 -19.67 -7.35
N LEU A 67 37.41 -19.67 -7.68
CA LEU A 67 36.40 -19.07 -6.81
C LEU A 67 36.28 -19.77 -5.47
N TYR A 68 36.57 -21.06 -5.42
CA TYR A 68 36.57 -21.83 -4.18
C TYR A 68 37.59 -21.32 -3.14
N ASP A 69 38.68 -20.69 -3.60
CA ASP A 69 39.75 -20.14 -2.78
C ASP A 69 39.44 -18.70 -2.29
N VAL A 70 38.35 -18.10 -2.78
CA VAL A 70 37.93 -16.75 -2.40
C VAL A 70 37.24 -16.79 -1.03
N PRO A 71 37.58 -15.90 -0.08
CA PRO A 71 36.90 -15.85 1.20
C PRO A 71 35.40 -15.52 1.03
N CYS A 72 34.54 -16.44 1.44
CA CYS A 72 33.08 -16.32 1.34
C CYS A 72 32.49 -15.77 2.65
N LYS A 73 31.49 -14.87 2.56
CA LYS A 73 30.65 -14.53 3.71
C LYS A 73 29.82 -15.76 4.08
N ASN A 74 30.10 -16.38 5.23
CA ASN A 74 29.24 -17.43 5.76
C ASN A 74 27.88 -16.82 6.13
N GLN A 75 26.83 -17.11 5.36
CA GLN A 75 25.47 -16.78 5.79
C GLN A 75 25.12 -17.69 6.98
N GLY A 76 25.10 -17.10 8.17
CA GLY A 76 25.00 -17.79 9.46
C GLY A 76 23.64 -18.42 9.78
N ILE A 77 23.07 -19.23 8.87
CA ILE A 77 21.85 -20.00 9.13
C ILE A 77 22.06 -21.41 8.57
N SER A 78 22.44 -22.34 9.46
CA SER A 78 22.22 -23.80 9.47
C SER A 78 22.25 -24.68 8.20
N ASP A 79 22.47 -24.17 6.99
CA ASP A 79 22.60 -24.96 5.77
C ASP A 79 24.04 -24.83 5.24
N LYS A 80 24.64 -25.97 4.92
CA LYS A 80 26.03 -26.15 4.44
C LYS A 80 26.33 -25.49 3.08
N SER A 81 25.50 -24.57 2.59
CA SER A 81 25.69 -23.89 1.31
C SER A 81 26.43 -22.55 1.51
N LYS A 82 27.69 -22.47 1.08
CA LYS A 82 28.38 -21.20 0.91
C LYS A 82 27.79 -20.46 -0.29
N LEU A 83 27.53 -19.15 -0.13
CA LEU A 83 27.08 -18.26 -1.20
C LEU A 83 28.17 -17.24 -1.51
N TYR A 84 28.82 -17.38 -2.66
CA TYR A 84 29.87 -16.46 -3.11
C TYR A 84 29.23 -15.24 -3.79
N THR A 85 29.25 -14.08 -3.15
CA THR A 85 28.74 -12.84 -3.76
C THR A 85 29.89 -12.12 -4.49
N LEU A 86 29.79 -12.06 -5.80
CA LEU A 86 30.74 -11.44 -6.72
C LEU A 86 30.11 -10.20 -7.37
N GLN A 87 30.90 -9.21 -7.72
CA GLN A 87 30.46 -7.98 -8.38
C GLN A 87 31.05 -7.92 -9.79
N TYR A 88 30.22 -7.80 -10.82
CA TYR A 88 30.68 -7.44 -12.16
C TYR A 88 30.81 -5.92 -12.22
N ALA A 89 32.05 -5.42 -12.24
CA ALA A 89 32.34 -4.02 -12.00
C ALA A 89 33.34 -3.45 -13.00
N LEU A 90 33.26 -2.14 -13.23
CA LEU A 90 34.20 -1.41 -14.06
C LEU A 90 35.56 -1.37 -13.36
N LYS A 91 36.56 -1.97 -14.01
CA LYS A 91 37.97 -1.99 -13.60
C LYS A 91 38.72 -0.78 -14.15
N ARG A 92 38.38 -0.37 -15.37
CA ARG A 92 39.04 0.72 -16.13
C ARG A 92 38.01 1.51 -16.92
N ILE A 93 38.26 2.80 -17.12
CA ILE A 93 37.38 3.70 -17.88
C ILE A 93 37.99 3.94 -19.28
N PRO A 94 37.20 4.00 -20.36
CA PRO A 94 37.68 4.47 -21.65
C PRO A 94 38.05 5.97 -21.60
N ARG A 95 39.19 6.37 -22.17
CA ARG A 95 39.61 7.79 -22.25
C ARG A 95 38.56 8.70 -22.87
N ASN A 96 37.94 8.26 -23.98
CA ASN A 96 36.92 9.04 -24.69
C ASN A 96 35.54 8.38 -24.58
N LEU A 97 34.81 8.67 -23.49
CA LEU A 97 33.49 8.08 -23.24
C LEU A 97 32.47 8.37 -24.33
N PHE A 98 32.56 9.54 -24.96
CA PHE A 98 31.63 10.00 -25.99
C PHE A 98 32.06 9.61 -27.40
N SER A 99 33.07 8.75 -27.55
CA SER A 99 33.42 8.20 -28.86
C SER A 99 32.24 7.41 -29.45
N ASN A 100 32.10 7.43 -30.77
CA ASN A 100 31.06 6.64 -31.45
C ASN A 100 31.24 5.12 -31.26
N ILE A 101 32.45 4.70 -30.89
CA ILE A 101 32.85 3.31 -30.69
C ILE A 101 32.33 2.78 -29.34
N THR A 102 32.18 3.64 -28.32
CA THR A 102 31.68 3.23 -26.99
C THR A 102 30.27 2.62 -27.10
N SER A 103 30.10 1.38 -26.70
CA SER A 103 28.79 0.72 -26.70
C SER A 103 27.86 1.36 -25.67
N PRO A 104 26.55 1.37 -25.95
CA PRO A 104 25.57 1.85 -24.97
C PRO A 104 25.59 1.06 -23.66
N ASN A 105 25.89 -0.24 -23.72
CA ASN A 105 25.98 -1.11 -22.55
C ASN A 105 27.12 -0.70 -21.60
N LEU A 106 28.32 -0.46 -22.16
CA LEU A 106 29.49 0.00 -21.40
C LEU A 106 29.21 1.34 -20.73
N LEU A 107 28.70 2.32 -21.49
CA LEU A 107 28.45 3.65 -20.95
C LEU A 107 27.31 3.66 -19.92
N TYR A 108 26.27 2.86 -20.12
CA TYR A 108 25.17 2.73 -19.17
C TYR A 108 25.63 2.09 -17.85
N LEU A 109 26.46 1.04 -17.90
CA LEU A 109 27.05 0.43 -16.70
C LEU A 109 27.94 1.40 -15.94
N LEU A 110 28.77 2.15 -16.67
CA LEU A 110 29.60 3.21 -16.09
C LEU A 110 28.73 4.30 -15.44
N PHE A 111 27.66 4.73 -16.09
CA PHE A 111 26.68 5.66 -15.52
C PHE A 111 26.08 5.11 -14.22
N LEU A 112 25.72 3.83 -14.16
CA LEU A 112 25.14 3.23 -12.95
C LEU A 112 26.13 3.24 -11.78
N GLU A 113 27.41 2.99 -12.04
CA GLU A 113 28.45 3.12 -11.01
C GLU A 113 28.64 4.57 -10.56
N ALA A 114 28.75 5.51 -11.50
CA ALA A 114 28.87 6.94 -11.19
C ALA A 114 27.64 7.47 -10.44
N LYS A 115 26.43 7.01 -10.80
CA LYS A 115 25.18 7.29 -10.08
C LYS A 115 25.25 6.80 -8.63
N ASN A 116 25.72 5.57 -8.40
CA ASN A 116 25.83 5.03 -7.05
C ASN A 116 26.87 5.80 -6.21
N GLN A 117 27.97 6.27 -6.82
CA GLN A 117 28.94 7.16 -6.16
C GLN A 117 28.37 8.56 -5.87
N LEU A 118 27.58 9.13 -6.78
CA LEU A 118 26.89 10.40 -6.57
C LEU A 118 25.92 10.29 -5.40
N LEU A 119 25.05 9.27 -5.39
CA LEU A 119 24.05 9.07 -4.35
C LEU A 119 24.67 8.72 -2.99
N SER A 120 25.81 8.03 -2.94
CA SER A 120 26.52 7.74 -1.67
C SER A 120 27.28 8.95 -1.10
N GLY A 121 27.46 10.01 -1.90
CA GLY A 121 28.25 11.19 -1.56
C GLY A 121 29.77 10.98 -1.71
N MET A 122 30.19 10.00 -2.51
CA MET A 122 31.59 9.71 -2.83
C MET A 122 32.06 10.32 -4.16
N LEU A 123 31.20 11.07 -4.84
CA LEU A 123 31.50 11.79 -6.09
C LEU A 123 31.39 13.32 -5.85
N PRO A 124 32.40 13.97 -5.22
CA PRO A 124 32.41 15.41 -5.02
C PRO A 124 32.48 16.15 -6.37
N LEU A 125 31.55 17.06 -6.61
CA LEU A 125 31.52 17.92 -7.79
C LEU A 125 32.05 19.32 -7.43
N PRO A 126 32.54 20.11 -8.41
CA PRO A 126 33.25 21.36 -8.14
C PRO A 126 32.45 22.40 -7.34
N ASN A 127 31.12 22.43 -7.51
CA ASN A 127 30.23 23.35 -6.83
C ASN A 127 28.85 22.73 -6.61
N ILE A 128 28.08 23.31 -5.68
CA ILE A 128 26.72 22.86 -5.36
C ILE A 128 25.80 22.87 -6.59
N HIS A 129 25.98 23.83 -7.49
CA HIS A 129 25.17 23.98 -8.69
C HIS A 129 25.36 22.79 -9.65
N SER A 130 26.59 22.33 -9.86
CA SER A 130 26.90 21.13 -10.66
C SER A 130 26.33 19.87 -10.03
N CYS A 131 26.34 19.79 -8.68
CA CYS A 131 25.67 18.73 -7.94
C CYS A 131 24.15 18.78 -8.14
N ALA A 132 23.54 19.95 -8.03
CA ALA A 132 22.11 20.16 -8.22
C ALA A 132 21.66 19.78 -9.65
N TYR A 133 22.40 20.19 -10.69
CA TYR A 133 22.14 19.72 -12.06
C TYR A 133 22.30 18.22 -12.22
N SER A 134 23.29 17.60 -11.57
CA SER A 134 23.47 16.15 -11.64
C SER A 134 22.26 15.40 -11.05
N PHE A 135 21.70 15.90 -9.94
CA PHE A 135 20.46 15.37 -9.36
C PHE A 135 19.23 15.64 -10.23
N ALA A 136 19.11 16.85 -10.79
CA ALA A 136 18.03 17.23 -11.70
C ALA A 136 18.01 16.38 -12.98
N TYR A 137 19.16 16.20 -13.62
CA TYR A 137 19.33 15.33 -14.78
C TYR A 137 19.05 13.87 -14.43
N LEU A 138 19.49 13.40 -13.26
CA LEU A 138 19.19 12.05 -12.80
C LEU A 138 17.68 11.82 -12.61
N LEU A 139 16.97 12.78 -12.00
CA LEU A 139 15.52 12.75 -11.86
C LEU A 139 14.83 12.75 -13.23
N HIS A 140 15.22 13.64 -14.13
CA HIS A 140 14.65 13.73 -15.47
C HIS A 140 14.85 12.45 -16.28
N PHE A 141 16.03 11.85 -16.18
CA PHE A 141 16.38 10.61 -16.86
C PHE A 141 15.59 9.40 -16.31
N LEU A 142 15.52 9.24 -15.00
CA LEU A 142 14.91 8.06 -14.34
C LEU A 142 13.39 8.15 -14.23
N GLU A 143 12.86 9.30 -13.83
CA GLU A 143 11.48 9.46 -13.39
C GLU A 143 10.63 10.33 -14.34
N GLY A 144 11.26 11.00 -15.32
CA GLY A 144 10.58 11.81 -16.35
C GLY A 144 10.61 13.31 -16.06
N PRO A 145 9.85 14.14 -16.78
CA PRO A 145 9.88 15.60 -16.62
C PRO A 145 9.32 16.07 -15.26
N TYR A 146 9.71 17.28 -14.86
CA TYR A 146 9.14 17.94 -13.68
C TYR A 146 7.63 18.14 -13.83
N VAL A 147 6.84 17.74 -12.83
CA VAL A 147 5.38 17.91 -12.82
C VAL A 147 4.92 18.91 -11.76
N ASN A 148 5.26 18.69 -10.49
CA ASN A 148 4.92 19.57 -9.37
C ASN A 148 5.83 19.34 -8.16
N ASP A 149 5.80 20.28 -7.21
CA ASP A 149 6.64 20.29 -6.00
C ASP A 149 6.49 19.04 -5.14
N LYS A 150 5.27 18.54 -4.97
CA LYS A 150 4.99 17.36 -4.13
C LYS A 150 5.61 16.10 -4.72
N LEU A 151 5.41 15.89 -6.02
CA LEU A 151 5.96 14.73 -6.72
C LEU A 151 7.48 14.82 -6.76
N PHE A 152 8.04 16.00 -7.01
CA PHE A 152 9.47 16.26 -6.95
C PHE A 152 10.10 15.83 -5.61
N ILE A 153 9.54 16.24 -4.47
CA ILE A 153 10.06 15.86 -3.15
C ILE A 153 10.01 14.34 -2.94
N ILE A 154 8.95 13.68 -3.44
CA ILE A 154 8.81 12.21 -3.36
C ILE A 154 9.88 11.52 -4.22
N MET A 155 10.09 12.00 -5.45
CA MET A 155 11.08 11.45 -6.40
C MET A 155 12.51 11.68 -5.90
N LEU A 156 12.83 12.87 -5.38
CA LEU A 156 14.15 13.15 -4.83
C LEU A 156 14.45 12.26 -3.61
N ARG A 157 13.46 12.00 -2.76
CA ARG A 157 13.60 11.07 -1.63
C ARG A 157 13.65 9.60 -2.06
N SER A 158 13.03 9.22 -3.17
CA SER A 158 13.09 7.84 -3.68
C SER A 158 14.47 7.46 -4.22
N LEU A 159 15.32 8.43 -4.58
CA LEU A 159 16.71 8.19 -4.97
C LEU A 159 17.61 7.68 -3.82
N GLN A 160 17.18 7.76 -2.56
CA GLN A 160 17.92 7.28 -1.37
C GLN A 160 19.37 7.81 -1.26
N TRP A 161 19.58 9.09 -1.57
CA TRP A 161 20.89 9.73 -1.48
C TRP A 161 21.34 9.99 -0.03
N ASN A 162 22.64 10.06 0.20
CA ASN A 162 23.26 10.19 1.51
C ASN A 162 23.41 11.67 1.92
N HIS A 163 22.97 12.02 3.14
CA HIS A 163 23.12 13.37 3.71
C HIS A 163 24.58 13.83 3.87
N ARG A 164 25.59 12.96 3.63
CA ARG A 164 27.01 13.35 3.47
C ARG A 164 27.18 14.51 2.46
N ILE A 165 26.38 14.53 1.39
CA ILE A 165 26.41 15.56 0.35
C ILE A 165 26.12 16.95 0.92
N LEU A 166 25.15 17.05 1.82
CA LEU A 166 24.80 18.33 2.48
C LEU A 166 25.96 18.88 3.31
N LYS A 167 26.67 18.00 4.02
CA LYS A 167 27.84 18.37 4.81
C LYS A 167 29.02 18.83 3.94
N TYR A 168 29.24 18.18 2.80
CA TYR A 168 30.32 18.53 1.87
C TYR A 168 30.17 19.96 1.32
N TYR A 169 28.95 20.35 0.90
CA TYR A 169 28.68 21.70 0.38
C TYR A 169 28.28 22.71 1.45
N ASN A 170 28.20 22.30 2.72
CA ASN A 170 27.77 23.13 3.86
C ASN A 170 26.41 23.82 3.63
N VAL A 171 25.39 23.05 3.21
CA VAL A 171 24.03 23.53 2.96
C VAL A 171 22.98 22.73 3.72
N THR A 172 21.83 23.34 3.96
CA THR A 172 20.65 22.66 4.51
C THR A 172 19.94 21.84 3.43
N GLU A 173 19.13 20.86 3.84
CA GLU A 173 18.31 20.06 2.92
C GLU A 173 17.35 20.95 2.10
N ASP A 174 16.77 21.99 2.71
CA ASP A 174 15.84 22.90 2.04
C ASP A 174 16.50 23.73 0.94
N THR A 175 17.71 24.26 1.20
CA THR A 175 18.48 25.00 0.19
C THR A 175 18.88 24.07 -0.96
N PHE A 176 19.36 22.86 -0.66
CA PHE A 176 19.71 21.87 -1.68
C PHE A 176 18.50 21.47 -2.53
N ASN A 177 17.36 21.18 -1.90
CA ASN A 177 16.11 20.82 -2.59
C ASN A 177 15.65 21.95 -3.52
N SER A 178 15.79 23.21 -3.10
CA SER A 178 15.42 24.39 -3.89
C SER A 178 16.31 24.55 -5.13
N GLU A 179 17.62 24.35 -5.00
CA GLU A 179 18.57 24.37 -6.12
C GLU A 179 18.30 23.22 -7.11
N VAL A 180 18.08 21.99 -6.63
CA VAL A 180 17.74 20.85 -7.49
C VAL A 180 16.43 21.11 -8.22
N LYS A 181 15.41 21.66 -7.55
CA LYS A 181 14.12 22.00 -8.15
C LYS A 181 14.29 22.98 -9.31
N LYS A 182 15.04 24.07 -9.09
CA LYS A 182 15.32 25.08 -10.13
C LYS A 182 15.95 24.43 -11.36
N CYS A 183 17.02 23.65 -11.16
CA CYS A 183 17.70 22.94 -12.24
C CYS A 183 16.78 21.92 -12.95
N TYR A 184 15.89 21.24 -12.22
CA TYR A 184 14.99 20.23 -12.78
C TYR A 184 13.88 20.82 -13.66
N ILE A 185 13.36 21.99 -13.29
CA ILE A 185 12.42 22.75 -14.15
C ILE A 185 13.10 23.16 -15.46
N GLU A 186 14.37 23.58 -15.43
CA GLU A 186 15.13 23.93 -16.64
C GLU A 186 15.38 22.73 -17.57
N CYS A 187 15.23 21.49 -17.09
CA CYS A 187 15.42 20.28 -17.90
C CYS A 187 14.21 19.91 -18.77
N LEU A 188 13.05 20.58 -18.60
CA LEU A 188 11.78 20.24 -19.26
C LEU A 188 11.88 20.12 -20.79
N SER A 189 12.74 20.91 -21.44
CA SER A 189 12.91 20.93 -22.90
C SER A 189 13.93 19.91 -23.44
N LYS A 190 14.63 19.16 -22.57
CA LYS A 190 15.71 18.27 -22.98
C LYS A 190 15.23 16.82 -23.19
N SER A 191 15.75 16.18 -24.24
CA SER A 191 15.54 14.75 -24.51
C SER A 191 16.24 13.87 -23.44
N LYS A 192 15.88 12.58 -23.36
CA LYS A 192 16.57 11.65 -22.44
C LYS A 192 18.04 11.46 -22.82
N GLY A 193 18.34 11.34 -24.11
CA GLY A 193 19.71 11.26 -24.62
C GLY A 193 20.54 12.52 -24.32
N ASP A 194 19.95 13.71 -24.47
CA ASP A 194 20.60 14.98 -24.10
C ASP A 194 20.94 15.03 -22.62
N VAL A 195 19.96 14.73 -21.77
CA VAL A 195 20.13 14.72 -20.31
C VAL A 195 21.18 13.69 -19.89
N PHE A 196 21.18 12.51 -20.51
CA PHE A 196 22.17 11.47 -20.25
C PHE A 196 23.59 11.92 -20.62
N PHE A 197 23.76 12.56 -21.78
CA PHE A 197 25.04 13.13 -22.21
C PHE A 197 25.56 14.18 -21.24
N GLU A 198 24.72 15.17 -20.87
CA GLU A 198 25.10 16.24 -19.94
C GLU A 198 25.36 15.72 -18.53
N LEU A 199 24.63 14.70 -18.07
CA LEU A 199 24.84 14.07 -16.77
C LEU A 199 26.22 13.42 -16.67
N ILE A 200 26.61 12.62 -17.66
CA ILE A 200 27.93 11.98 -17.67
C ILE A 200 29.04 13.03 -17.73
N LYS A 201 28.86 14.06 -18.58
CA LYS A 201 29.82 15.16 -18.71
C LYS A 201 30.01 15.93 -17.40
N LEU A 202 28.94 16.17 -16.64
CA LEU A 202 29.01 16.79 -15.32
C LEU A 202 29.72 15.86 -14.32
N MET A 203 29.36 14.58 -14.28
CA MET A 203 29.98 13.62 -13.36
C MET A 203 31.50 13.48 -13.60
N GLN A 204 31.96 13.54 -14.85
CA GLN A 204 33.39 13.50 -15.22
C GLN A 204 34.22 14.68 -14.67
N GLN A 205 33.59 15.78 -14.25
CA GLN A 205 34.30 16.90 -13.64
C GLN A 205 34.86 16.54 -12.26
N SER A 206 34.29 15.53 -11.59
CA SER A 206 34.80 15.05 -10.31
C SER A 206 36.15 14.36 -10.49
N TRP A 207 37.10 14.65 -9.60
CA TRP A 207 38.36 13.90 -9.52
C TRP A 207 38.14 12.43 -9.12
N ALA A 208 37.01 12.14 -8.45
CA ALA A 208 36.64 10.82 -7.94
C ALA A 208 35.84 9.97 -8.95
N PHE A 209 35.63 10.46 -10.19
CA PHE A 209 34.74 9.83 -11.16
C PHE A 209 35.10 8.35 -11.43
N VAL A 210 34.23 7.45 -10.97
CA VAL A 210 34.37 5.99 -11.03
C VAL A 210 35.70 5.50 -10.41
N GLY A 211 36.25 6.28 -9.48
CA GLY A 211 37.42 5.94 -8.68
C GLY A 211 37.10 4.93 -7.57
N ARG A 212 38.10 4.14 -7.16
CA ARG A 212 37.96 3.17 -6.05
C ARG A 212 38.66 3.70 -4.81
N PHE A 213 38.04 3.55 -3.65
CA PHE A 213 38.55 4.09 -2.39
C PHE A 213 38.90 2.97 -1.42
N TYR A 214 40.10 3.03 -0.84
CA TYR A 214 40.62 2.04 0.12
C TYR A 214 40.92 2.71 1.44
N LYS A 215 40.47 2.12 2.56
CA LYS A 215 40.81 2.63 3.89
C LYS A 215 42.28 2.32 4.19
N VAL A 216 43.03 3.36 4.49
CA VAL A 216 44.45 3.29 4.86
C VAL A 216 44.71 4.19 6.07
N LYS A 217 45.83 4.00 6.74
CA LYS A 217 46.32 4.86 7.82
C LYS A 217 47.56 5.59 7.35
N ASP A 218 47.64 6.88 7.64
CA ASP A 218 48.87 7.64 7.41
C ASP A 218 49.95 7.31 8.48
N LYS A 219 51.14 7.90 8.35
CA LYS A 219 52.24 7.72 9.33
C LYS A 219 51.86 8.12 10.76
N MET A 220 50.84 8.97 10.93
CA MET A 220 50.33 9.43 12.22
C MET A 220 49.17 8.56 12.74
N ASN A 221 48.92 7.41 12.10
CA ASN A 221 47.85 6.46 12.42
C ASN A 221 46.43 7.05 12.28
N ILE A 222 46.27 8.10 11.44
CA ILE A 222 44.97 8.70 11.14
C ILE A 222 44.35 7.96 9.96
N ASN A 223 43.10 7.51 10.14
CA ASN A 223 42.33 6.87 9.07
C ASN A 223 42.09 7.86 7.91
N CYS A 224 42.46 7.43 6.71
CA CYS A 224 42.32 8.16 5.46
C CYS A 224 41.77 7.21 4.40
N LEU A 225 41.29 7.77 3.29
CA LEU A 225 40.92 7.04 2.09
C LEU A 225 41.98 7.26 1.02
N LEU A 226 42.46 6.19 0.40
CA LEU A 226 43.29 6.22 -0.79
C LEU A 226 42.39 5.98 -2.01
N GLY A 227 42.12 7.03 -2.77
CA GLY A 227 41.33 7.02 -3.99
C GLY A 227 42.19 6.73 -5.21
N LEU A 228 42.00 5.56 -5.83
CA LEU A 228 42.62 5.18 -7.10
C LEU A 228 41.72 5.62 -8.26
N CYS A 229 42.00 6.80 -8.82
CA CYS A 229 41.18 7.45 -9.84
C CYS A 229 41.90 7.46 -11.20
N GLU A 230 41.19 7.83 -12.26
CA GLU A 230 41.77 7.90 -13.62
C GLU A 230 42.91 8.93 -13.72
N LYS A 231 42.79 10.06 -13.00
CA LYS A 231 43.80 11.13 -13.02
C LYS A 231 45.06 10.82 -12.20
N GLY A 232 44.97 9.94 -11.22
CA GLY A 232 46.04 9.67 -10.26
C GLY A 232 45.56 9.03 -8.98
N ILE A 233 46.44 9.03 -7.99
CA ILE A 233 46.19 8.58 -6.63
C ILE A 233 45.86 9.80 -5.77
N PHE A 234 44.73 9.76 -5.07
CA PHE A 234 44.27 10.83 -4.18
C PHE A 234 44.25 10.32 -2.74
N LEU A 235 44.88 11.05 -1.82
CA LEU A 235 44.72 10.82 -0.39
C LEU A 235 43.68 11.79 0.16
N VAL A 236 42.62 11.25 0.74
CA VAL A 236 41.48 12.01 1.25
C VAL A 236 41.16 11.67 2.70
N THR A 237 40.54 12.59 3.43
CA THR A 237 40.03 12.33 4.78
C THR A 237 38.86 11.33 4.75
N ASP A 238 38.82 10.40 5.71
CA ASP A 238 37.68 9.48 5.90
C ASP A 238 36.56 10.17 6.71
N ASP A 239 36.13 11.34 6.24
CA ASP A 239 35.07 12.14 6.84
C ASP A 239 34.12 12.69 5.76
N ALA A 240 33.00 13.28 6.17
CA ALA A 240 31.99 13.76 5.24
C ALA A 240 32.51 14.79 4.21
N LEU A 241 33.65 15.43 4.49
CA LEU A 241 34.21 16.52 3.70
C LEU A 241 35.17 16.06 2.60
N LEU A 242 35.65 14.80 2.63
CA LEU A 242 36.55 14.23 1.61
C LEU A 242 37.68 15.20 1.21
N LYS A 243 38.32 15.83 2.22
CA LYS A 243 39.37 16.83 1.99
C LYS A 243 40.60 16.16 1.41
N ILE A 244 41.04 16.61 0.22
CA ILE A 244 42.24 16.11 -0.43
C ILE A 244 43.45 16.55 0.39
N LYS A 245 44.14 15.59 1.01
CA LYS A 245 45.43 15.79 1.70
C LYS A 245 46.60 15.82 0.71
N LYS A 246 46.55 14.98 -0.34
CA LYS A 246 47.59 14.89 -1.37
C LYS A 246 47.01 14.34 -2.67
N GLU A 247 47.42 14.91 -3.80
CA GLU A 247 47.19 14.40 -5.14
C GLU A 247 48.54 13.94 -5.73
N ILE A 248 48.56 12.76 -6.33
CA ILE A 248 49.72 12.16 -6.99
C ILE A 248 49.28 11.74 -8.39
N PRO A 249 49.54 12.55 -9.42
CA PRO A 249 49.27 12.20 -10.80
C PRO A 249 50.03 10.93 -11.22
N TRP A 250 49.42 10.08 -12.06
CA TRP A 250 50.06 8.82 -12.49
C TRP A 250 51.41 9.01 -13.19
N LYS A 251 51.60 10.15 -13.86
CA LYS A 251 52.84 10.52 -14.56
C LYS A 251 54.03 10.78 -13.62
N ASP A 252 53.77 11.13 -12.36
CA ASP A 252 54.82 11.53 -11.40
C ASP A 252 55.26 10.32 -10.54
N VAL A 253 54.57 9.19 -10.66
CA VAL A 253 54.86 7.97 -9.90
C VAL A 253 56.04 7.23 -10.54
N GLN A 254 57.09 6.97 -9.75
CA GLN A 254 58.29 6.29 -10.21
C GLN A 254 58.33 4.82 -9.81
N ASN A 255 57.90 4.49 -8.58
CA ASN A 255 57.94 3.12 -8.08
C ASN A 255 56.95 2.88 -6.92
N PHE A 256 56.59 1.61 -6.69
CA PHE A 256 55.77 1.14 -5.57
C PHE A 256 56.52 0.10 -4.75
N GLN A 257 56.65 0.31 -3.44
CA GLN A 257 57.24 -0.66 -2.53
C GLN A 257 56.21 -1.14 -1.51
N MET A 258 56.26 -2.42 -1.15
CA MET A 258 55.45 -2.99 -0.09
C MET A 258 56.38 -3.52 1.01
N LYS A 259 56.13 -3.14 2.26
CA LYS A 259 56.85 -3.61 3.45
C LYS A 259 55.85 -3.99 4.54
N ARG A 260 55.54 -5.29 4.67
CA ARG A 260 54.50 -5.82 5.57
C ARG A 260 53.15 -5.16 5.27
N GLU A 261 52.62 -4.38 6.21
CA GLU A 261 51.34 -3.68 6.09
C GLU A 261 51.49 -2.28 5.47
N TRP A 262 52.72 -1.86 5.16
CA TRP A 262 53.01 -0.55 4.61
C TRP A 262 53.16 -0.59 3.08
N LEU A 263 52.37 0.24 2.41
CA LEU A 263 52.51 0.61 1.01
C LEU A 263 53.30 1.92 0.91
N ILE A 264 54.34 1.96 0.08
CA ILE A 264 55.20 3.13 -0.13
C ILE A 264 55.16 3.51 -1.61
N ILE A 265 54.82 4.75 -1.93
CA ILE A 265 54.78 5.31 -3.28
C ILE A 265 55.92 6.32 -3.40
N ASP A 266 56.81 6.10 -4.38
CA ASP A 266 57.95 6.97 -4.69
C ASP A 266 57.55 7.98 -5.78
N VAL A 267 57.64 9.27 -5.47
CA VAL A 267 57.24 10.39 -6.33
C VAL A 267 58.33 11.46 -6.24
N ASP A 268 59.07 11.68 -7.32
CA ASP A 268 60.13 12.69 -7.40
C ASP A 268 61.08 12.71 -6.18
N GLY A 269 61.51 11.53 -5.72
CA GLY A 269 62.40 11.35 -4.57
C GLY A 269 61.71 11.41 -3.19
N TYR A 270 60.42 11.72 -3.12
CA TYR A 270 59.62 11.69 -1.89
C TYR A 270 58.86 10.37 -1.75
N LYS A 271 58.99 9.74 -0.57
CA LYS A 271 58.31 8.48 -0.23
C LYS A 271 57.07 8.70 0.62
N TYR A 272 55.90 8.55 0.02
CA TYR A 272 54.61 8.55 0.70
C TYR A 272 54.30 7.14 1.22
N SER A 273 54.06 6.97 2.52
CA SER A 273 53.80 5.64 3.10
C SER A 273 52.45 5.56 3.82
N PHE A 274 51.73 4.46 3.58
CA PHE A 274 50.39 4.21 4.10
C PHE A 274 50.29 2.79 4.66
N ALA A 275 49.64 2.62 5.80
CA ALA A 275 49.42 1.31 6.41
C ALA A 275 48.00 0.79 6.12
N THR A 276 47.88 -0.49 5.75
CA THR A 276 46.59 -1.21 5.65
C THR A 276 46.31 -1.98 6.95
N ASN A 277 45.10 -2.54 7.09
CA ASN A 277 44.71 -3.28 8.30
C ASN A 277 45.46 -4.60 8.51
N ASN A 278 45.88 -5.26 7.42
CA ASN A 278 46.67 -6.48 7.46
C ASN A 278 47.55 -6.58 6.19
N ASN A 279 48.49 -7.52 6.21
CA ASN A 279 49.44 -7.75 5.11
C ASN A 279 48.74 -8.23 3.81
N THR A 280 47.68 -9.03 3.93
CA THR A 280 46.88 -9.50 2.78
C THR A 280 46.21 -8.34 2.04
N ALA A 281 45.59 -7.41 2.76
CA ALA A 281 45.02 -6.20 2.19
C ALA A 281 46.09 -5.31 1.55
N CYS A 282 47.28 -5.21 2.18
CA CYS A 282 48.41 -4.46 1.61
C CYS A 282 48.81 -5.03 0.24
N LYS A 283 48.96 -6.35 0.16
CA LYS A 283 49.35 -7.05 -1.07
C LYS A 283 48.31 -6.89 -2.18
N LEU A 284 47.02 -6.99 -1.84
CA LEU A 284 45.94 -6.80 -2.80
C LEU A 284 45.90 -5.36 -3.33
N LEU A 285 45.99 -4.38 -2.43
CA LEU A 285 46.04 -2.96 -2.79
C LEU A 285 47.25 -2.62 -3.64
N TRP A 286 48.45 -3.11 -3.27
CA TRP A 286 49.67 -2.93 -4.06
C TRP A 286 49.50 -3.50 -5.48
N THR A 287 48.92 -4.70 -5.60
CA THR A 287 48.65 -5.35 -6.89
C THR A 287 47.71 -4.52 -7.76
N GLU A 288 46.67 -3.94 -7.17
CA GLU A 288 45.72 -3.09 -7.90
C GLU A 288 46.35 -1.77 -8.37
N ILE A 289 47.12 -1.12 -7.50
CA ILE A 289 47.82 0.14 -7.81
C ILE A 289 48.82 -0.07 -8.95
N VAL A 290 49.63 -1.13 -8.87
CA VAL A 290 50.60 -1.49 -9.92
C VAL A 290 49.87 -1.77 -11.23
N LYS A 291 48.76 -2.51 -11.22
CA LYS A 291 47.96 -2.78 -12.42
C LYS A 291 47.40 -1.51 -13.04
N LYS A 292 46.84 -0.60 -12.24
CA LYS A 292 46.34 0.70 -12.74
C LYS A 292 47.45 1.57 -13.33
N HIS A 293 48.62 1.62 -12.69
CA HIS A 293 49.76 2.36 -13.23
C HIS A 293 50.28 1.73 -14.53
N GLN A 294 50.38 0.40 -14.60
CA GLN A 294 50.75 -0.30 -15.84
C GLN A 294 49.74 -0.04 -16.97
N ASP A 295 48.45 -0.01 -16.64
CA ASP A 295 47.40 0.33 -17.58
C ASP A 295 47.54 1.75 -18.13
N PHE A 296 47.87 2.71 -17.27
CA PHE A 296 48.20 4.09 -17.66
C PHE A 296 49.41 4.15 -18.58
N LEU A 297 50.52 3.47 -18.23
CA LEU A 297 51.74 3.42 -19.06
C LEU A 297 51.48 2.80 -20.44
N ASN A 298 50.74 1.69 -20.48
CA ASN A 298 50.33 1.02 -21.72
C ASN A 298 49.45 1.90 -22.61
N GLU A 299 48.78 2.90 -22.03
CA GLU A 299 47.93 3.83 -22.75
C GLU A 299 48.71 5.04 -23.26
N CYS A 300 49.68 5.52 -22.48
CA CYS A 300 50.63 6.54 -22.92
C CYS A 300 51.54 6.04 -24.06
N SER A 301 51.84 4.74 -24.13
CA SER A 301 52.57 4.16 -25.27
C SER A 301 51.71 4.02 -26.54
N LYS A 302 50.38 3.91 -26.39
CA LYS A 302 49.43 3.80 -27.51
C LYS A 302 48.93 5.14 -28.04
N SER A 303 49.22 6.26 -27.37
CA SER A 303 48.80 7.59 -27.83
C SER A 303 49.66 8.08 -29.00
N LEU A 304 49.45 7.47 -30.15
CA LEU A 304 49.70 7.98 -31.49
C LEU A 304 48.56 7.45 -32.36
N THR A 305 47.81 8.35 -32.98
CA THR A 305 46.64 8.09 -33.87
C THR A 305 45.35 7.69 -33.16
N CYS A 306 44.39 8.63 -33.08
CA CYS A 306 42.92 8.46 -32.99
C CYS A 306 42.34 9.81 -32.52
N ILE A 307 42.03 10.72 -33.45
CA ILE A 307 41.21 11.92 -33.15
C ILE A 307 39.76 11.49 -33.33
N ASP A 308 39.16 10.95 -32.28
CA ASP A 308 37.72 10.65 -32.31
C ASP A 308 36.94 11.96 -32.10
N THR A 309 36.34 12.45 -33.17
CA THR A 309 35.43 13.61 -33.13
C THR A 309 34.16 13.25 -32.37
N VAL A 310 33.86 14.00 -31.30
CA VAL A 310 32.61 13.84 -30.52
C VAL A 310 31.47 14.50 -31.28
N ASP A 311 30.63 13.70 -31.95
CA ASP A 311 29.38 14.18 -32.52
C ASP A 311 28.24 13.99 -31.51
N LYS A 312 27.90 15.07 -30.80
CA LYS A 312 26.80 15.09 -29.80
C LYS A 312 25.47 14.64 -30.43
N SER A 313 25.20 14.99 -31.68
CA SER A 313 23.93 14.66 -32.34
C SER A 313 23.82 13.16 -32.61
N LEU A 314 24.91 12.54 -33.04
CA LEU A 314 24.98 11.10 -33.27
C LEU A 314 24.92 10.33 -31.95
N PHE A 315 25.57 10.83 -30.90
CA PHE A 315 25.46 10.28 -29.55
C PHE A 315 23.99 10.26 -29.09
N ILE A 316 23.30 11.40 -29.13
CA ILE A 316 21.90 11.50 -28.68
C ILE A 316 21.02 10.51 -29.43
N LYS A 317 21.15 10.44 -30.78
CA LYS A 317 20.40 9.47 -31.60
C LYS A 317 20.69 8.01 -31.20
N LYS A 318 21.97 7.65 -31.01
CA LYS A 318 22.39 6.29 -30.63
C LYS A 318 21.81 5.89 -29.27
N TYR A 319 21.85 6.79 -28.30
CA TYR A 319 21.39 6.52 -26.94
C TYR A 319 19.88 6.63 -26.77
N ASP A 320 19.20 7.55 -27.46
CA ASP A 320 17.73 7.57 -27.52
C ASP A 320 17.19 6.28 -28.17
N ALA A 321 17.84 5.79 -29.24
CA ALA A 321 17.51 4.50 -29.82
C ALA A 321 17.69 3.35 -28.82
N PHE A 322 18.83 3.33 -28.09
CA PHE A 322 19.09 2.33 -27.05
C PHE A 322 18.03 2.36 -25.93
N PHE A 323 17.65 3.55 -25.45
CA PHE A 323 16.65 3.69 -24.38
C PHE A 323 15.22 3.40 -24.86
N ASN A 324 14.92 3.57 -26.14
CA ASN A 324 13.61 3.31 -26.74
C ASN A 324 13.45 1.86 -27.28
N GLN A 325 14.55 1.11 -27.45
CA GLN A 325 14.50 -0.26 -27.96
C GLN A 325 13.67 -1.16 -27.03
N THR A 326 12.55 -1.64 -27.57
CA THR A 326 11.55 -2.45 -26.85
C THR A 326 11.90 -3.95 -26.85
N SER A 327 13.06 -4.34 -27.38
CA SER A 327 13.48 -5.74 -27.53
C SER A 327 13.65 -6.42 -26.16
N GLY A 328 12.96 -7.56 -26.02
CA GLY A 328 12.67 -8.23 -24.75
C GLY A 328 13.84 -8.78 -23.92
N ARG A 329 15.09 -8.64 -24.37
CA ARG A 329 16.30 -9.00 -23.58
C ARG A 329 16.96 -7.78 -22.95
N TYR A 330 17.21 -6.73 -23.73
CA TYR A 330 17.75 -5.46 -23.25
C TYR A 330 16.84 -4.79 -22.21
N SER A 331 15.53 -4.82 -22.46
CA SER A 331 14.55 -4.31 -21.50
C SER A 331 14.55 -5.11 -20.19
N ALA A 332 14.97 -6.38 -20.18
CA ALA A 332 15.07 -7.17 -18.96
C ALA A 332 16.28 -6.76 -18.10
N PHE A 333 17.37 -6.31 -18.72
CA PHE A 333 18.53 -5.75 -18.00
C PHE A 333 18.29 -4.30 -17.56
N LEU A 334 17.67 -3.47 -18.43
CA LEU A 334 17.39 -2.06 -18.15
C LEU A 334 16.23 -1.85 -17.15
N ASN A 335 15.17 -2.66 -17.18
CA ASN A 335 13.96 -2.45 -16.36
C ASN A 335 13.91 -3.25 -15.05
N LYS A 336 14.96 -4.00 -14.69
CA LYS A 336 14.94 -4.86 -13.48
C LYS A 336 15.00 -4.11 -12.15
N SER A 337 15.01 -2.79 -12.15
CA SER A 337 15.15 -1.99 -10.92
C SER A 337 13.91 -1.96 -10.00
N ASN A 338 12.79 -2.64 -10.30
CA ASN A 338 11.61 -2.52 -9.41
C ASN A 338 10.62 -3.71 -9.23
N LYS A 339 10.82 -4.93 -9.78
CA LYS A 339 9.82 -6.02 -9.61
C LYS A 339 10.40 -7.44 -9.75
N TYR A 340 10.09 -8.32 -8.79
CA TYR A 340 10.27 -9.81 -8.77
C TYR A 340 11.74 -10.31 -8.71
N ARG A 341 12.23 -11.15 -7.78
CA ARG A 341 11.65 -12.20 -6.93
C ARG A 341 10.68 -13.12 -7.67
N ASP A 342 11.16 -13.75 -8.75
CA ASP A 342 10.78 -15.11 -9.18
C ASP A 342 11.64 -15.59 -10.36
N SER A 343 12.07 -16.86 -10.25
CA SER A 343 12.34 -17.81 -11.32
C SER A 343 13.64 -17.68 -12.14
N VAL A 344 14.59 -18.53 -11.75
CA VAL A 344 15.32 -19.46 -12.62
C VAL A 344 14.64 -19.63 -14.00
N CYS A 345 15.32 -19.21 -15.06
CA CYS A 345 14.93 -19.43 -16.45
C CYS A 345 16.21 -19.66 -17.26
N SER A 346 16.43 -20.88 -17.76
CA SER A 346 16.91 -21.16 -19.13
C SER A 346 17.39 -22.59 -19.42
N VAL A 347 17.17 -23.61 -18.56
CA VAL A 347 17.56 -25.00 -18.90
C VAL A 347 16.70 -25.66 -20.00
N VAL A 348 15.67 -25.04 -20.59
CA VAL A 348 14.85 -25.71 -21.62
C VAL A 348 14.61 -24.82 -22.84
N SER A 349 15.51 -24.96 -23.81
CA SER A 349 15.59 -24.29 -25.10
C SER A 349 14.80 -24.99 -26.22
N SER A 350 13.53 -25.37 -26.01
CA SER A 350 12.80 -26.12 -27.06
C SER A 350 11.31 -25.78 -27.28
N LEU A 351 10.74 -24.69 -26.75
CA LEU A 351 9.32 -24.32 -26.99
C LEU A 351 9.09 -22.87 -27.49
N SER A 352 10.07 -22.24 -28.14
CA SER A 352 10.19 -20.80 -28.31
C SER A 352 9.29 -20.08 -29.35
N SER A 353 8.35 -20.73 -30.05
CA SER A 353 7.54 -20.07 -31.10
C SER A 353 6.16 -19.54 -30.67
N GLU A 354 5.44 -20.19 -29.74
CA GLU A 354 4.09 -19.73 -29.34
C GLU A 354 4.09 -18.73 -28.18
N MET A 355 5.12 -18.78 -27.32
CA MET A 355 5.24 -17.89 -26.16
C MET A 355 5.64 -16.46 -26.53
N SER A 356 6.24 -16.24 -27.71
CA SER A 356 6.64 -14.92 -28.20
C SER A 356 5.43 -14.06 -28.57
N LEU A 357 4.47 -14.59 -29.33
CA LEU A 357 3.24 -13.89 -29.75
C LEU A 357 2.39 -13.41 -28.56
N LYS A 358 2.24 -14.25 -27.52
CA LYS A 358 1.45 -13.90 -26.33
C LYS A 358 2.11 -12.79 -25.49
N LYS A 359 3.44 -12.69 -25.51
CA LYS A 359 4.21 -11.65 -24.80
C LYS A 359 4.12 -10.31 -25.52
N GLU A 360 4.12 -10.35 -26.86
CA GLU A 360 3.97 -9.16 -27.71
C GLU A 360 2.58 -8.53 -27.56
N ASN A 361 1.51 -9.35 -27.57
CA ASN A 361 0.14 -8.88 -27.30
C ASN A 361 -0.01 -8.23 -25.92
N ASN A 362 0.60 -8.79 -24.87
CA ASN A 362 0.57 -8.21 -23.53
C ASN A 362 1.30 -6.85 -23.45
N LEU A 363 2.39 -6.68 -24.19
CA LEU A 363 3.13 -5.42 -24.25
C LEU A 363 2.35 -4.34 -25.00
N LEU A 364 1.67 -4.72 -26.08
CA LEU A 364 0.77 -3.82 -26.83
C LEU A 364 -0.39 -3.33 -25.95
N GLN A 365 -1.01 -4.25 -25.18
CA GLN A 365 -2.06 -3.93 -24.23
C GLN A 365 -1.58 -2.97 -23.13
N TYR A 366 -0.36 -3.15 -22.62
CA TYR A 366 0.23 -2.25 -21.62
C TYR A 366 0.45 -0.83 -22.17
N LYS A 367 0.93 -0.69 -23.41
CA LYS A 367 1.08 0.63 -24.05
C LYS A 367 -0.27 1.33 -24.19
N LYS A 368 -1.31 0.61 -24.62
CA LYS A 368 -2.68 1.13 -24.72
C LYS A 368 -3.21 1.63 -23.38
N TYR A 369 -3.04 0.86 -22.29
CA TYR A 369 -3.48 1.30 -20.95
C TYR A 369 -2.68 2.47 -20.38
N LYS A 370 -1.42 2.62 -20.76
CA LYS A 370 -0.61 3.77 -20.34
C LYS A 370 -1.09 5.07 -21.00
N GLU A 371 -1.37 5.02 -22.30
CA GLU A 371 -1.92 6.15 -23.06
C GLU A 371 -3.33 6.53 -22.59
N GLU A 372 -4.17 5.54 -22.27
CA GLU A 372 -5.50 5.77 -21.67
C GLU A 372 -5.41 6.44 -20.30
N LYS A 373 -4.43 6.04 -19.46
CA LYS A 373 -4.17 6.68 -18.18
C LYS A 373 -3.76 8.15 -18.34
N GLU A 374 -2.83 8.45 -19.26
CA GLU A 374 -2.37 9.81 -19.54
C GLU A 374 -3.52 10.69 -20.05
N ASN A 375 -4.39 10.17 -20.93
CA ASN A 375 -5.59 10.87 -21.39
C ASN A 375 -6.59 11.16 -20.26
N LEU A 376 -6.80 10.21 -19.34
CA LEU A 376 -7.68 10.42 -18.17
C LEU A 376 -7.12 11.47 -17.20
N GLU A 377 -5.79 11.51 -17.01
CA GLU A 377 -5.13 12.54 -16.20
C GLU A 377 -5.33 13.94 -16.80
N ILE A 378 -5.22 14.08 -18.14
CA ILE A 378 -5.48 15.35 -18.85
C ILE A 378 -6.95 15.78 -18.70
N GLN A 379 -7.91 14.85 -18.84
CA GLN A 379 -9.34 15.16 -18.65
C GLN A 379 -9.65 15.58 -17.21
N LEU A 380 -9.03 14.93 -16.22
CA LEU A 380 -9.20 15.28 -14.81
C LEU A 380 -8.72 16.70 -14.52
N ILE A 381 -7.56 17.09 -15.06
CA ILE A 381 -7.04 18.46 -14.89
C ILE A 381 -8.02 19.49 -15.48
N LYS A 382 -8.52 19.26 -16.72
CA LYS A 382 -9.54 20.14 -17.33
C LYS A 382 -10.80 20.27 -16.47
N LYS A 383 -11.29 19.17 -15.88
CA LYS A 383 -12.46 19.19 -14.99
C LYS A 383 -12.20 19.89 -13.66
N LEU A 384 -10.98 19.82 -13.13
CA LEU A 384 -10.60 20.57 -11.93
C LEU A 384 -10.51 22.07 -12.20
N ASP A 385 -10.06 22.49 -13.38
CA ASP A 385 -10.06 23.89 -13.81
C ASP A 385 -11.50 24.43 -13.98
N GLU A 386 -12.38 23.66 -14.65
CA GLU A 386 -13.82 24.00 -14.73
C GLU A 386 -14.45 24.14 -13.33
N LEU A 387 -14.16 23.22 -12.41
CA LEU A 387 -14.66 23.27 -11.03
C LEU A 387 -14.12 24.50 -10.28
N LYS A 388 -12.86 24.87 -10.51
CA LYS A 388 -12.26 26.07 -9.90
C LYS A 388 -12.97 27.34 -10.34
N GLU A 389 -13.27 27.49 -11.63
CA GLU A 389 -14.06 28.62 -12.13
C GLU A 389 -15.47 28.67 -11.54
N LEU A 390 -16.13 27.51 -11.41
CA LEU A 390 -17.45 27.42 -10.79
C LEU A 390 -17.42 27.84 -9.32
N CYS A 391 -16.42 27.38 -8.55
CA CYS A 391 -16.28 27.78 -7.15
C CYS A 391 -16.00 29.28 -7.00
N ILE A 392 -15.22 29.90 -7.90
CA ILE A 392 -14.98 31.34 -7.89
C ILE A 392 -16.28 32.11 -8.18
N LYS A 393 -17.03 31.69 -9.20
CA LYS A 393 -18.35 32.28 -9.55
C LYS A 393 -19.36 32.15 -8.41
N GLU A 394 -19.45 30.98 -7.79
CA GLU A 394 -20.30 30.75 -6.62
C GLU A 394 -19.92 31.70 -5.49
N ALA A 395 -18.62 31.82 -5.22
CA ALA A 395 -18.12 32.65 -4.15
C ALA A 395 -18.30 34.16 -4.41
N GLU A 396 -18.25 34.62 -5.66
CA GLU A 396 -18.64 35.98 -6.05
C GLU A 396 -20.14 36.26 -5.82
N LEU A 397 -20.99 35.23 -5.93
CA LEU A 397 -22.44 35.34 -5.69
C LEU A 397 -22.80 35.24 -4.20
N THR A 398 -22.19 34.32 -3.46
CA THR A 398 -22.49 34.04 -2.05
C THR A 398 -21.69 34.92 -1.08
N GLY A 399 -20.54 35.43 -1.51
CA GLY A 399 -19.57 36.12 -0.66
C GLY A 399 -18.71 35.18 0.21
N GLU A 400 -18.82 33.86 0.04
CA GLU A 400 -18.08 32.83 0.78
C GLU A 400 -17.48 31.80 -0.17
N LEU A 401 -16.22 31.39 0.08
CA LEU A 401 -15.52 30.39 -0.74
C LEU A 401 -16.07 28.96 -0.49
N PRO A 402 -16.57 28.23 -1.51
CA PRO A 402 -17.00 26.83 -1.38
C PRO A 402 -15.87 25.93 -0.92
N LYS A 403 -16.17 24.84 -0.20
CA LYS A 403 -15.13 23.89 0.30
C LYS A 403 -14.46 23.12 -0.84
N GLU A 404 -15.13 23.02 -1.97
CA GLU A 404 -14.71 22.33 -3.18
C GLU A 404 -13.48 22.99 -3.82
N ILE A 405 -13.29 24.30 -3.62
CA ILE A 405 -12.11 25.04 -4.11
C ILE A 405 -10.80 24.43 -3.60
N TYR A 406 -10.78 23.88 -2.37
CA TYR A 406 -9.57 23.27 -1.79
C TYR A 406 -9.20 21.93 -2.45
N LYS A 407 -10.05 21.37 -3.30
CA LYS A 407 -9.73 20.20 -4.14
C LYS A 407 -9.13 20.61 -5.48
N THR A 408 -9.36 21.83 -5.93
CA THR A 408 -8.86 22.37 -7.20
C THR A 408 -7.58 23.17 -7.02
N LEU A 409 -7.41 23.80 -5.86
CA LEU A 409 -6.19 24.53 -5.51
C LEU A 409 -5.00 23.57 -5.45
N MET A 410 -3.96 23.92 -6.20
CA MET A 410 -2.69 23.21 -6.05
C MET A 410 -2.11 23.47 -4.66
N PRO A 411 -1.36 22.52 -4.09
CA PRO A 411 -0.76 22.70 -2.78
C PRO A 411 0.18 23.91 -2.75
N GLY A 412 -0.22 24.98 -2.05
CA GLY A 412 0.53 26.24 -1.96
C GLY A 412 -0.02 27.38 -2.84
N GLU A 413 -1.05 27.13 -3.65
CA GLU A 413 -1.73 28.18 -4.41
C GLU A 413 -2.54 29.09 -3.46
N PRO A 414 -2.44 30.43 -3.55
CA PRO A 414 -3.16 31.34 -2.67
C PRO A 414 -4.67 31.30 -2.93
N GLU A 415 -5.46 31.49 -1.87
CA GLU A 415 -6.92 31.57 -1.99
C GLU A 415 -7.33 32.81 -2.82
N PRO A 416 -8.27 32.66 -3.78
CA PRO A 416 -8.76 33.79 -4.57
C PRO A 416 -9.45 34.84 -3.69
N LYS A 417 -9.11 36.12 -3.89
CA LYS A 417 -9.67 37.25 -3.13
C LYS A 417 -11.04 37.62 -3.71
N ILE A 418 -12.06 37.73 -2.84
CA ILE A 418 -13.44 38.03 -3.26
C ILE A 418 -13.96 39.27 -2.57
N ASN A 419 -14.59 40.17 -3.34
CA ASN A 419 -15.24 41.36 -2.83
C ASN A 419 -16.62 41.01 -2.28
N ARG A 420 -16.83 41.18 -0.97
CA ARG A 420 -18.14 40.96 -0.32
C ARG A 420 -19.23 41.85 -0.91
N ARG A 421 -20.30 41.26 -1.45
CA ARG A 421 -21.54 41.97 -1.82
C ARG A 421 -22.43 42.12 -0.59
N VAL A 422 -22.75 43.35 -0.20
CA VAL A 422 -23.66 43.66 0.92
C VAL A 422 -25.11 43.70 0.41
N GLY A 423 -25.95 42.74 0.81
CA GLY A 423 -27.41 42.93 0.88
C GLY A 423 -28.30 41.92 0.14
N THR A 424 -29.14 41.25 0.93
CA THR A 424 -30.36 40.45 0.62
C THR A 424 -30.17 39.02 0.12
N THR A 425 -30.10 38.07 1.06
CA THR A 425 -30.13 36.61 0.82
C THR A 425 -31.58 36.12 0.73
N PHE A 426 -31.93 35.38 -0.33
CA PHE A 426 -33.22 34.67 -0.45
C PHE A 426 -32.96 33.17 -0.59
N LYS A 427 -33.71 32.35 0.15
CA LYS A 427 -33.67 30.88 0.05
C LYS A 427 -34.64 30.45 -1.05
N ILE A 428 -34.12 29.94 -2.16
CA ILE A 428 -34.92 29.18 -3.13
C ILE A 428 -35.08 27.76 -2.55
N SER A 429 -36.28 27.17 -2.60
CA SER A 429 -36.49 25.81 -2.10
C SER A 429 -35.75 24.78 -2.97
N ASN A 430 -35.20 23.74 -2.34
CA ASN A 430 -34.49 22.66 -3.03
C ASN A 430 -35.35 21.94 -4.09
N ASP A 431 -36.67 22.01 -3.96
CA ASP A 431 -37.61 21.44 -4.92
C ASP A 431 -37.60 22.19 -6.26
N ILE A 432 -37.39 23.51 -6.24
CA ILE A 432 -37.27 24.33 -7.45
C ILE A 432 -35.97 24.01 -8.22
N LEU A 433 -34.88 23.75 -7.49
CA LEU A 433 -33.57 23.37 -8.06
C LEU A 433 -33.57 21.95 -8.66
N LYS A 434 -34.33 21.02 -8.09
CA LYS A 434 -34.47 19.65 -8.64
C LYS A 434 -35.22 19.63 -9.97
N ASN A 435 -36.17 20.53 -10.18
CA ASN A 435 -36.95 20.58 -11.41
C ASN A 435 -36.18 21.23 -12.58
N LEU A 436 -35.18 22.07 -12.29
CA LEU A 436 -34.34 22.73 -13.31
C LEU A 436 -33.24 21.84 -13.91
N THR A 437 -32.98 20.67 -13.33
CA THR A 437 -31.85 19.79 -13.73
C THR A 437 -32.29 18.56 -14.53
N ASN A 438 -33.60 18.40 -14.80
CA ASN A 438 -34.13 17.34 -15.64
C ASN A 438 -34.37 17.84 -17.07
N GLU A 439 -33.39 17.62 -17.96
CA GLU A 439 -33.60 17.74 -19.41
C GLU A 439 -34.45 16.55 -19.90
N GLY A 440 -35.77 16.71 -19.88
CA GLY A 440 -36.76 15.78 -20.44
C GLY A 440 -37.70 16.52 -21.40
N ARG A 441 -38.12 15.87 -22.50
CA ARG A 441 -38.89 16.47 -23.60
C ARG A 441 -40.39 16.15 -23.52
N ASN A 442 -41.14 16.63 -22.53
CA ASN A 442 -42.61 16.50 -22.50
C ASN A 442 -43.35 17.85 -22.37
N GLU A 443 -44.56 17.98 -22.93
CA GLU A 443 -45.41 19.19 -22.82
C GLU A 443 -45.75 19.53 -21.34
N LEU A 444 -45.82 18.52 -20.47
CA LEU A 444 -45.96 18.69 -19.01
C LEU A 444 -44.76 19.43 -18.37
N ASP A 445 -43.55 19.27 -18.92
CA ASP A 445 -42.34 19.92 -18.40
C ASP A 445 -42.38 21.44 -18.63
N LYS A 446 -43.14 21.91 -19.62
CA LYS A 446 -43.27 23.35 -19.93
C LYS A 446 -44.06 24.11 -18.86
N ILE A 447 -45.13 23.52 -18.32
CA ILE A 447 -45.86 24.11 -17.18
C ILE A 447 -45.00 24.10 -15.92
N VAL A 448 -44.35 22.97 -15.62
CA VAL A 448 -43.47 22.86 -14.45
C VAL A 448 -42.35 23.89 -14.51
N GLN A 449 -41.75 24.10 -15.69
CA GLN A 449 -40.74 25.13 -15.90
C GLN A 449 -41.31 26.56 -15.70
N MET A 450 -42.49 26.86 -16.22
CA MET A 450 -43.14 28.16 -15.98
C MET A 450 -43.50 28.39 -14.52
N GLU A 451 -43.91 27.37 -13.76
CA GLU A 451 -44.16 27.46 -12.32
C GLU A 451 -42.89 27.76 -11.54
N VAL A 452 -41.78 27.13 -11.93
CA VAL A 452 -40.45 27.43 -11.40
C VAL A 452 -40.07 28.89 -11.68
N ASP A 453 -40.23 29.35 -12.92
CA ASP A 453 -39.91 30.72 -13.32
C ASP A 453 -40.77 31.75 -12.57
N ILE A 454 -42.06 31.48 -12.36
CA ILE A 454 -42.95 32.32 -11.54
C ILE A 454 -42.47 32.37 -10.09
N ASN A 455 -42.07 31.24 -9.50
CA ASN A 455 -41.59 31.20 -8.12
C ASN A 455 -40.27 31.98 -7.95
N VAL A 456 -39.34 31.86 -8.90
CA VAL A 456 -38.12 32.66 -8.94
C VAL A 456 -38.44 34.14 -9.10
N GLN A 457 -39.34 34.50 -10.02
CA GLN A 457 -39.73 35.89 -10.23
C GLN A 457 -40.46 36.49 -9.02
N ARG A 458 -41.29 35.71 -8.30
CA ARG A 458 -41.90 36.13 -7.02
C ARG A 458 -40.84 36.43 -5.96
N ALA A 459 -39.79 35.61 -5.89
CA ALA A 459 -38.67 35.88 -4.99
C ALA A 459 -37.94 37.19 -5.36
N ILE A 460 -37.73 37.45 -6.65
CA ILE A 460 -37.15 38.72 -7.16
C ILE A 460 -38.05 39.91 -6.80
N VAL A 461 -39.36 39.83 -7.01
CA VAL A 461 -40.30 40.90 -6.66
C VAL A 461 -40.28 41.19 -5.16
N ASN A 462 -40.23 40.14 -4.32
CA ASN A 462 -40.08 40.31 -2.87
C ASN A 462 -38.74 40.98 -2.51
N ALA A 463 -37.65 40.61 -3.17
CA ALA A 463 -36.34 41.22 -2.98
C ALA A 463 -36.35 42.72 -3.31
N GLU A 464 -36.85 43.08 -4.48
CA GLU A 464 -36.97 44.47 -4.92
C GLU A 464 -37.94 45.27 -4.03
N LYS A 465 -38.98 44.63 -3.50
CA LYS A 465 -39.89 45.24 -2.51
C LYS A 465 -39.15 45.61 -1.22
N TYR A 466 -38.26 44.75 -0.72
CA TYR A 466 -37.42 45.07 0.43
C TYR A 466 -36.41 46.17 0.11
N LEU A 467 -35.71 46.08 -1.03
CA LEU A 467 -34.71 47.07 -1.47
C LEU A 467 -35.33 48.45 -1.71
N SER A 468 -36.54 48.53 -2.26
CA SER A 468 -37.25 49.80 -2.51
C SER A 468 -37.71 50.51 -1.24
N ARG A 469 -37.87 49.79 -0.12
CA ARG A 469 -38.26 50.30 1.21
C ARG A 469 -37.08 50.66 2.10
N ASP A 470 -35.86 50.28 1.72
CA ASP A 470 -34.64 50.53 2.46
C ASP A 470 -34.36 52.04 2.59
N LYS A 471 -34.43 52.52 3.84
CA LYS A 471 -34.23 53.93 4.19
C LYS A 471 -32.77 54.34 4.29
N SER A 472 -31.82 53.39 4.31
CA SER A 472 -30.38 53.64 4.48
C SER A 472 -29.68 54.16 3.22
N THR A 473 -30.31 54.01 2.05
CA THR A 473 -29.70 54.35 0.76
C THR A 473 -30.09 55.75 0.26
N HIS A 474 -29.17 56.34 -0.52
CA HIS A 474 -29.29 57.67 -1.13
C HIS A 474 -30.56 57.82 -2.01
N LYS A 475 -31.12 59.03 -2.09
CA LYS A 475 -32.40 59.33 -2.76
C LYS A 475 -32.44 58.87 -4.23
N SER A 476 -31.33 59.02 -4.96
CA SER A 476 -31.20 58.58 -6.36
C SER A 476 -31.31 57.06 -6.50
N ILE A 477 -30.63 56.30 -5.64
CA ILE A 477 -30.64 54.83 -5.60
C ILE A 477 -32.04 54.33 -5.23
N ARG A 478 -32.70 54.98 -4.27
CA ARG A 478 -34.08 54.62 -3.89
C ARG A 478 -35.08 54.86 -5.03
N LYS A 479 -34.90 55.92 -5.83
CA LYS A 479 -35.73 56.18 -7.02
C LYS A 479 -35.53 55.10 -8.09
N LYS A 480 -34.29 54.63 -8.28
CA LYS A 480 -33.96 53.51 -9.18
C LYS A 480 -34.60 52.20 -8.71
N ARG A 481 -34.38 51.81 -7.45
CA ARG A 481 -34.97 50.60 -6.84
C ARG A 481 -36.51 50.57 -6.90
N LYS A 482 -37.17 51.72 -6.81
CA LYS A 482 -38.63 51.82 -7.03
C LYS A 482 -39.03 51.50 -8.48
N LYS A 483 -38.24 51.93 -9.47
CA LYS A 483 -38.47 51.56 -10.88
C LYS A 483 -38.22 50.07 -11.10
N ASP A 484 -37.14 49.54 -10.53
CA ASP A 484 -36.77 48.13 -10.65
C ASP A 484 -37.86 47.22 -10.02
N PHE A 485 -38.42 47.62 -8.87
CA PHE A 485 -39.58 46.96 -8.27
C PHE A 485 -40.81 46.95 -9.17
N VAL A 486 -41.14 48.06 -9.84
CA VAL A 486 -42.29 48.13 -10.76
C VAL A 486 -42.06 47.20 -11.95
N ALA A 487 -40.88 47.24 -12.57
CA ALA A 487 -40.54 46.38 -13.70
C ALA A 487 -40.55 44.89 -13.35
N ALA A 488 -40.03 44.52 -12.17
CA ALA A 488 -40.06 43.13 -11.70
C ALA A 488 -41.50 42.63 -11.47
N ASN A 489 -42.39 43.50 -10.98
CA ASN A 489 -43.79 43.18 -10.71
C ASN A 489 -44.63 43.07 -11.99
N GLU A 490 -44.33 43.88 -13.02
CA GLU A 490 -44.92 43.72 -14.37
C GLU A 490 -44.53 42.37 -14.98
N LYS A 491 -43.25 42.02 -14.93
CA LYS A 491 -42.76 40.73 -15.43
C LYS A 491 -43.40 39.53 -14.72
N LEU A 492 -43.69 39.64 -13.42
CA LEU A 492 -44.42 38.59 -12.69
C LEU A 492 -45.85 38.42 -13.22
N LYS A 493 -46.57 39.53 -13.45
CA LYS A 493 -47.93 39.49 -14.01
C LYS A 493 -47.96 38.88 -15.41
N ASP A 494 -46.97 39.19 -16.24
CA ASP A 494 -46.86 38.63 -17.58
C ASP A 494 -46.65 37.11 -17.54
N LEU A 495 -45.75 36.61 -16.67
CA LEU A 495 -45.54 35.18 -16.48
C LEU A 495 -46.78 34.45 -15.94
N GLU A 496 -47.47 35.04 -14.95
CA GLU A 496 -48.72 34.47 -14.41
C GLU A 496 -49.83 34.41 -15.48
N LYS A 497 -49.90 35.41 -16.37
CA LYS A 497 -50.83 35.43 -17.51
C LYS A 497 -50.50 34.31 -18.52
N CYS A 498 -49.22 34.13 -18.87
CA CYS A 498 -48.78 33.06 -19.77
C CYS A 498 -49.07 31.66 -19.20
N LEU A 499 -48.83 31.44 -17.91
CA LEU A 499 -49.15 30.17 -17.24
C LEU A 499 -50.66 29.87 -17.29
N THR A 500 -51.49 30.90 -17.10
CA THR A 500 -52.94 30.76 -17.16
C THR A 500 -53.40 30.38 -18.57
N GLN A 501 -52.81 30.96 -19.61
CA GLN A 501 -53.09 30.62 -21.00
C GLN A 501 -52.71 29.17 -21.33
N GLU A 502 -51.53 28.71 -20.91
CA GLU A 502 -51.07 27.34 -21.15
C GLU A 502 -51.87 26.29 -20.36
N ARG A 503 -52.28 26.59 -19.12
CA ARG A 503 -53.20 25.73 -18.34
C ARG A 503 -54.56 25.57 -19.02
N ASN A 504 -55.10 26.63 -19.62
CA ASN A 504 -56.36 26.57 -20.37
C ASN A 504 -56.25 25.72 -21.66
N ILE A 505 -55.07 25.68 -22.29
CA ILE A 505 -54.83 24.83 -23.47
C ILE A 505 -54.83 23.34 -23.09
N LEU A 506 -54.27 23.01 -21.92
CA LEU A 506 -54.25 21.64 -21.39
C LEU A 506 -55.61 21.20 -20.84
N SER A 507 -56.36 22.07 -20.16
CA SER A 507 -57.71 21.72 -19.69
C SER A 507 -58.69 21.40 -20.82
N ASN A 508 -58.51 22.00 -22.00
CA ASN A 508 -59.33 21.72 -23.18
C ASN A 508 -58.95 20.40 -23.90
N LYS A 509 -57.82 19.77 -23.55
CA LYS A 509 -57.40 18.46 -24.11
C LYS A 509 -57.77 17.27 -23.22
N GLU A 510 -58.10 17.49 -21.95
CA GLU A 510 -58.33 16.43 -20.95
C GLU A 510 -59.82 16.17 -20.61
N GLU A 511 -60.78 16.76 -21.34
CA GLU A 511 -62.23 16.52 -21.13
C GLU A 511 -62.73 15.10 -21.50
N ASN A 512 -61.83 14.16 -21.81
CA ASN A 512 -62.12 12.73 -21.96
C ASN A 512 -61.30 11.92 -20.95
N VAL A 513 -61.72 11.86 -19.67
CA VAL A 513 -61.65 10.68 -18.77
C VAL A 513 -62.16 11.09 -17.38
N ILE A 514 -63.18 10.36 -16.93
CA ILE A 514 -64.00 10.62 -15.74
C ILE A 514 -63.26 10.26 -14.45
N PHE A 515 -63.30 11.18 -13.48
CA PHE A 515 -62.86 11.07 -12.09
C PHE A 515 -63.79 10.19 -11.22
N ARG A 516 -63.20 9.48 -10.25
CA ARG A 516 -63.72 9.19 -8.88
C ARG A 516 -62.52 8.77 -8.03
N ASP A 517 -62.29 9.18 -6.80
CA ASP A 517 -62.94 10.08 -5.86
C ASP A 517 -61.90 10.32 -4.73
N CYS A 518 -61.83 11.56 -4.23
CA CYS A 518 -61.92 11.96 -2.81
C CYS A 518 -61.14 11.14 -1.74
N ASN A 519 -60.48 11.71 -0.72
CA ASN A 519 -60.39 13.07 -0.21
C ASN A 519 -59.53 13.07 1.08
N LEU A 520 -58.87 14.21 1.32
CA LEU A 520 -58.73 14.94 2.60
C LEU A 520 -58.07 14.28 3.82
N GLY A 521 -57.10 15.00 4.42
CA GLY A 521 -56.95 14.93 5.88
C GLY A 521 -55.65 15.30 6.60
N SER A 522 -54.81 16.22 6.10
CA SER A 522 -54.29 17.44 6.79
C SER A 522 -53.80 17.43 8.29
N PRO A 523 -53.12 18.49 8.82
CA PRO A 523 -51.80 18.39 9.45
C PRO A 523 -51.69 18.97 10.90
N LYS A 524 -50.56 18.75 11.59
CA LYS A 524 -50.09 19.56 12.74
C LYS A 524 -48.54 19.60 12.70
N LEU A 525 -47.82 20.69 12.36
CA LEU A 525 -47.80 22.10 12.78
C LEU A 525 -47.08 22.31 14.14
N LEU A 526 -46.15 23.29 14.13
CA LEU A 526 -45.47 24.00 15.25
C LEU A 526 -44.12 23.39 15.69
N LEU A 527 -43.02 24.13 15.94
CA LEU A 527 -42.62 25.55 15.79
C LEU A 527 -41.17 25.62 16.30
N CYS A 528 -40.37 26.56 15.75
CA CYS A 528 -39.26 27.29 16.40
C CYS A 528 -38.12 26.48 17.08
N SER A 529 -36.84 26.81 16.99
CA SER A 529 -36.11 28.04 16.69
C SER A 529 -34.63 27.71 17.04
N SER A 530 -33.69 28.55 16.60
CA SER A 530 -32.32 28.70 17.17
C SER A 530 -31.19 27.84 16.56
N CYS A 531 -30.48 28.44 15.60
CA CYS A 531 -29.00 28.40 15.53
C CYS A 531 -28.41 29.27 16.69
N PRO A 532 -27.07 29.45 16.87
CA PRO A 532 -25.85 28.73 16.44
C PRO A 532 -24.79 28.58 17.59
N VAL A 533 -23.56 28.13 17.24
CA VAL A 533 -22.24 28.48 17.85
C VAL A 533 -21.62 27.59 18.97
N THR A 534 -20.37 27.14 18.70
CA THR A 534 -19.22 26.76 19.59
C THR A 534 -19.25 25.42 20.38
N PRO A 535 -18.10 24.78 20.75
CA PRO A 535 -16.76 25.37 20.96
C PRO A 535 -15.52 24.61 20.43
N THR A 536 -14.45 25.41 20.38
CA THR A 536 -13.02 25.16 20.26
C THR A 536 -12.39 24.33 21.38
N SER A 537 -11.19 23.82 21.07
CA SER A 537 -10.06 23.47 21.95
C SER A 537 -10.12 22.07 22.60
N SER A 538 -9.08 21.24 22.65
CA SER A 538 -7.64 21.46 22.42
C SER A 538 -6.89 20.12 22.30
N ILE A 539 -5.62 20.20 21.87
CA ILE A 539 -4.49 19.26 22.10
C ILE A 539 -4.23 18.18 21.03
N SER A 540 -3.28 18.54 20.15
CA SER A 540 -2.13 17.77 19.67
C SER A 540 -2.35 16.37 19.05
N SER A 541 -2.07 16.26 17.74
CA SER A 541 -1.19 15.19 17.27
C SER A 541 -0.36 15.66 16.08
N LYS A 542 0.94 15.75 16.34
CA LYS A 542 2.01 15.79 15.36
C LYS A 542 2.06 14.45 14.60
N SER A 543 2.44 14.55 13.34
CA SER A 543 3.25 13.59 12.55
C SER A 543 2.62 12.30 11.98
N SER A 544 2.93 12.11 10.69
CA SER A 544 3.17 10.84 9.97
C SER A 544 2.02 10.21 9.18
N GLY A 545 1.45 10.99 8.25
CA GLY A 545 1.03 10.46 6.97
C GLY A 545 2.25 10.13 6.10
N GLY A 546 2.46 8.85 5.81
CA GLY A 546 3.47 8.39 4.84
C GLY A 546 4.20 7.12 5.28
N ARG A 547 3.62 5.94 5.02
CA ARG A 547 4.36 4.66 4.85
C ARG A 547 3.41 3.55 4.39
N SER A 548 3.10 3.54 3.10
CA SER A 548 2.60 2.35 2.41
C SER A 548 3.60 1.98 1.34
N ARG A 549 4.70 1.32 1.76
CA ARG A 549 5.71 0.58 0.95
C ARG A 549 6.91 0.16 1.84
N ASP A 550 6.71 -0.43 3.02
CA ASP A 550 7.83 -0.90 3.87
C ASP A 550 7.57 -2.23 4.62
N LEU A 551 6.54 -3.01 4.24
CA LEU A 551 6.22 -4.29 4.90
C LEU A 551 7.08 -5.49 4.45
N PHE A 552 8.00 -5.32 3.50
CA PHE A 552 9.00 -6.34 3.13
C PHE A 552 10.45 -5.99 3.53
N LYS A 553 10.68 -4.84 4.18
CA LYS A 553 12.01 -4.45 4.71
C LYS A 553 12.22 -4.79 6.19
N ILE A 554 11.21 -5.29 6.89
CA ILE A 554 11.28 -5.69 8.32
C ILE A 554 11.95 -7.06 8.52
N PHE A 555 12.31 -7.78 7.44
CA PHE A 555 13.10 -9.03 7.52
C PHE A 555 14.60 -8.89 7.21
N ARG A 556 15.12 -7.67 7.01
CA ARG A 556 16.57 -7.42 7.06
C ARG A 556 16.98 -7.14 8.50
N LEU A 557 17.07 -8.22 9.28
CA LEU A 557 17.82 -8.26 10.52
C LEU A 557 19.27 -7.88 10.18
N LYS A 558 19.64 -6.60 10.35
CA LYS A 558 21.04 -6.17 10.51
C LYS A 558 21.49 -6.60 11.92
N ILE A 559 21.51 -7.92 12.13
CA ILE A 559 22.14 -8.58 13.27
C ILE A 559 23.45 -9.12 12.75
N LEU A 560 24.46 -8.26 12.70
CA LEU A 560 25.89 -8.51 12.48
C LEU A 560 26.51 -7.10 12.59
N PHE A 561 26.77 -6.59 13.80
CA PHE A 561 28.14 -6.39 14.31
C PHE A 561 28.11 -6.21 15.85
N ASN A 562 27.89 -7.33 16.54
CA ASN A 562 28.34 -7.68 17.89
C ASN A 562 27.69 -9.04 18.17
N HIS A 563 28.35 -10.15 17.83
CA HIS A 563 27.70 -11.48 17.85
C HIS A 563 27.06 -11.81 19.20
N HIS A 564 27.65 -11.36 20.32
CA HIS A 564 27.01 -11.48 21.63
C HIS A 564 25.82 -10.53 21.82
N LYS A 565 25.95 -9.22 21.54
CA LYS A 565 24.85 -8.27 21.79
C LYS A 565 23.61 -8.58 20.95
N ASN A 566 23.79 -9.04 19.71
CA ASN A 566 22.64 -9.33 18.84
C ASN A 566 21.89 -10.59 19.25
N ILE A 567 22.57 -11.60 19.80
CA ILE A 567 21.93 -12.80 20.37
C ILE A 567 21.14 -12.42 21.63
N TYR A 568 21.73 -11.63 22.52
CA TYR A 568 21.02 -11.09 23.69
C TYR A 568 19.80 -10.26 23.26
N GLN A 569 19.91 -9.44 22.22
CA GLN A 569 18.78 -8.68 21.65
C GLN A 569 17.67 -9.58 21.08
N CYS A 570 18.00 -10.72 20.46
CA CYS A 570 17.00 -11.68 20.01
C CYS A 570 16.25 -12.32 21.18
N PHE A 571 16.98 -12.71 22.24
CA PHE A 571 16.34 -13.27 23.42
C PHE A 571 15.51 -12.22 24.16
N THR A 572 15.96 -10.97 24.27
CA THR A 572 15.16 -9.92 24.91
C THR A 572 13.90 -9.62 24.10
N ALA A 573 13.99 -9.56 22.76
CA ALA A 573 12.83 -9.44 21.88
C ALA A 573 11.85 -10.62 22.05
N SER A 574 12.37 -11.85 22.21
CA SER A 574 11.56 -13.06 22.45
C SER A 574 10.85 -13.01 23.80
N VAL A 575 11.54 -12.56 24.86
CA VAL A 575 10.93 -12.35 26.20
C VAL A 575 9.84 -11.29 26.13
N LEU A 576 10.09 -10.16 25.47
CA LEU A 576 9.09 -9.10 25.29
C LEU A 576 7.89 -9.60 24.48
N PHE A 577 8.12 -10.39 23.44
CA PHE A 577 7.05 -10.99 22.63
C PHE A 577 6.17 -11.93 23.46
N VAL A 578 6.76 -12.91 24.15
CA VAL A 578 6.01 -13.86 24.99
C VAL A 578 5.29 -13.16 26.14
N SER A 579 5.93 -12.19 26.78
CA SER A 579 5.29 -11.37 27.83
C SER A 579 4.13 -10.55 27.26
N GLY A 580 4.27 -10.02 26.04
CA GLY A 580 3.20 -9.35 25.31
C GLY A 580 2.01 -10.26 25.02
N LEU A 581 2.25 -11.53 24.67
CA LEU A 581 1.18 -12.52 24.48
C LEU A 581 0.42 -12.81 25.78
N TRP A 582 1.11 -12.93 26.91
CA TRP A 582 0.47 -13.07 28.22
C TRP A 582 -0.40 -11.86 28.58
N LEU A 583 0.12 -10.64 28.34
CA LEU A 583 -0.65 -9.41 28.54
C LEU A 583 -1.88 -9.35 27.62
N LEU A 584 -1.75 -9.74 26.35
CA LEU A 584 -2.88 -9.83 25.41
C LEU A 584 -3.92 -10.85 25.89
N HIS A 585 -3.49 -11.98 26.46
CA HIS A 585 -4.39 -13.00 27.00
C HIS A 585 -5.23 -12.44 28.17
N ILE A 586 -4.56 -11.79 29.13
CA ILE A 586 -5.22 -11.13 30.27
C ILE A 586 -6.13 -9.99 29.79
N LEU A 587 -5.69 -9.20 28.80
CA LEU A 587 -6.48 -8.13 28.20
C LEU A 587 -7.76 -8.69 27.59
N SER A 588 -7.67 -9.80 26.85
CA SER A 588 -8.80 -10.48 26.22
C SER A 588 -9.81 -10.94 27.26
N TYR A 589 -9.34 -11.55 28.34
CA TYR A 589 -10.20 -11.99 29.45
C TYR A 589 -10.88 -10.80 30.14
N LYS A 590 -10.12 -9.76 30.53
CA LYS A 590 -10.66 -8.57 31.19
C LYS A 590 -11.66 -7.83 30.29
N TYR A 591 -11.33 -7.69 29.01
CA TYR A 591 -12.20 -7.04 28.03
C TYR A 591 -13.46 -7.88 27.76
N GLY A 592 -13.32 -9.21 27.64
CA GLY A 592 -14.45 -10.14 27.53
C GLY A 592 -15.41 -9.99 28.70
N LYS A 593 -14.91 -9.96 29.94
CA LYS A 593 -15.73 -9.76 31.14
C LYS A 593 -16.39 -8.37 31.21
N TYR A 594 -15.71 -7.35 30.70
CA TYR A 594 -16.26 -5.99 30.63
C TYR A 594 -17.30 -5.82 29.52
N ARG A 595 -17.17 -6.55 28.41
CA ARG A 595 -17.90 -6.30 27.16
C ARG A 595 -18.98 -7.34 26.86
N LEU A 596 -18.79 -8.61 27.16
CA LEU A 596 -19.77 -9.64 26.81
C LEU A 596 -20.89 -9.72 27.85
N HIS A 597 -22.06 -10.17 27.41
CA HIS A 597 -23.24 -10.50 28.24
C HIS A 597 -23.78 -9.36 29.12
N LYS A 598 -23.49 -8.11 28.75
CA LYS A 598 -24.19 -6.96 29.35
C LYS A 598 -25.67 -6.96 28.97
N ASN A 599 -26.49 -6.46 29.87
CA ASN A 599 -27.91 -6.26 29.62
C ASN A 599 -28.12 -5.23 28.52
N THR A 600 -29.02 -5.52 27.59
CA THR A 600 -29.39 -4.60 26.52
C THR A 600 -30.18 -3.44 27.11
N GLU A 601 -29.67 -2.22 26.97
CA GLU A 601 -30.40 -1.01 27.33
C GLU A 601 -31.50 -0.70 26.30
N ASN A 602 -32.59 -0.08 26.75
CA ASN A 602 -33.61 0.43 25.85
C ASN A 602 -33.05 1.56 25.00
N LEU A 603 -33.23 1.47 23.68
CA LEU A 603 -32.77 2.51 22.76
C LEU A 603 -33.62 3.77 22.87
N LYS A 604 -32.99 4.94 22.80
CA LYS A 604 -33.71 6.23 22.68
C LYS A 604 -34.47 6.35 21.36
N SER A 605 -34.00 5.68 20.31
CA SER A 605 -34.60 5.64 18.98
C SER A 605 -34.28 4.30 18.33
N TYR A 606 -35.24 3.75 17.59
CA TYR A 606 -35.13 2.46 16.90
C TYR A 606 -35.05 2.72 15.38
N PRO A 607 -33.86 3.01 14.83
CA PRO A 607 -33.70 3.15 13.38
C PRO A 607 -34.06 1.85 12.66
N GLY A 608 -34.70 1.94 11.49
CA GLY A 608 -34.97 0.74 10.69
C GLY A 608 -33.69 -0.03 10.37
N VAL A 609 -33.79 -1.36 10.23
CA VAL A 609 -32.67 -2.23 9.84
C VAL A 609 -33.07 -3.18 8.71
N SER A 610 -32.29 -3.20 7.64
CA SER A 610 -32.43 -4.18 6.55
C SER A 610 -31.50 -5.36 6.80
N ILE A 611 -32.05 -6.54 7.01
CA ILE A 611 -31.28 -7.76 7.32
C ILE A 611 -31.16 -8.61 6.05
N ILE A 612 -29.94 -8.74 5.52
CA ILE A 612 -29.64 -9.53 4.33
C ILE A 612 -29.16 -10.92 4.74
N LYS A 613 -29.87 -11.94 4.25
CA LYS A 613 -29.61 -13.36 4.51
C LYS A 613 -29.24 -14.07 3.19
N PRO A 614 -27.94 -14.20 2.86
CA PRO A 614 -27.51 -15.05 1.74
C PRO A 614 -27.67 -16.52 2.09
N LEU A 615 -28.38 -17.28 1.25
CA LEU A 615 -28.68 -18.70 1.46
C LEU A 615 -28.16 -19.54 0.30
N VAL A 616 -27.65 -20.73 0.61
CA VAL A 616 -27.24 -21.76 -0.36
C VAL A 616 -27.35 -23.14 0.28
N GLY A 617 -28.25 -23.98 -0.23
CA GLY A 617 -28.48 -25.36 0.19
C GLY A 617 -29.09 -25.51 1.59
N LYS A 618 -29.27 -26.77 2.00
CA LYS A 618 -29.85 -27.13 3.30
C LYS A 618 -28.79 -27.42 4.35
N ASP A 619 -29.02 -26.88 5.54
CA ASP A 619 -28.42 -27.32 6.80
C ASP A 619 -29.55 -27.82 7.70
N ASN A 620 -29.33 -28.86 8.52
CA ASN A 620 -30.42 -29.44 9.33
C ASN A 620 -31.07 -28.43 10.29
N ASN A 621 -30.32 -27.41 10.71
CA ASN A 621 -30.79 -26.36 11.60
C ASN A 621 -31.17 -25.06 10.87
N LEU A 622 -31.19 -25.05 9.53
CA LEU A 622 -31.46 -23.85 8.75
C LEU A 622 -32.80 -23.20 9.14
N LYS A 623 -33.88 -23.98 9.23
CA LYS A 623 -35.21 -23.48 9.65
C LYS A 623 -35.16 -22.81 11.02
N THR A 624 -34.59 -23.49 12.02
CA THR A 624 -34.42 -22.97 13.37
C THR A 624 -33.60 -21.68 13.40
N ASN A 625 -32.55 -21.59 12.60
CA ASN A 625 -31.70 -20.41 12.52
C ASN A 625 -32.44 -19.23 11.89
N LEU A 626 -33.11 -19.44 10.76
CA LEU A 626 -33.88 -18.40 10.07
C LEU A 626 -35.06 -17.92 10.92
N GLU A 627 -35.79 -18.82 11.57
CA GLU A 627 -36.93 -18.49 12.43
C GLU A 627 -36.55 -17.51 13.55
N THR A 628 -35.33 -17.59 14.08
CA THR A 628 -34.87 -16.61 15.10
C THR A 628 -34.90 -15.16 14.62
N PHE A 629 -34.73 -14.90 13.32
CA PHE A 629 -34.77 -13.56 12.76
C PHE A 629 -36.19 -13.01 12.64
N PHE A 630 -37.20 -13.87 12.55
CA PHE A 630 -38.61 -13.46 12.61
C PHE A 630 -39.08 -13.17 14.04
N LEU A 631 -38.36 -13.68 15.05
CA LEU A 631 -38.68 -13.56 16.47
C LEU A 631 -37.85 -12.49 17.19
N LEU A 632 -37.24 -11.56 16.44
CA LEU A 632 -36.44 -10.47 17.00
C LEU A 632 -37.34 -9.49 17.75
N ASN A 633 -36.87 -9.04 18.91
CA ASN A 633 -37.50 -8.00 19.71
C ASN A 633 -37.02 -6.61 19.25
N TYR A 634 -37.38 -6.24 18.01
CA TYR A 634 -37.06 -4.97 17.38
C TYR A 634 -38.25 -4.47 16.57
N PRO A 635 -38.66 -3.19 16.66
CA PRO A 635 -39.94 -2.74 16.12
C PRO A 635 -39.96 -2.62 14.58
N THR A 636 -38.88 -2.15 13.97
CA THR A 636 -38.84 -1.83 12.53
C THR A 636 -37.63 -2.49 11.87
N TYR A 637 -37.85 -3.59 11.16
CA TYR A 637 -36.83 -4.24 10.37
C TYR A 637 -37.45 -5.00 9.19
N GLU A 638 -36.64 -5.26 8.17
CA GLU A 638 -37.02 -6.10 7.02
C GLU A 638 -36.03 -7.25 6.83
N LEU A 639 -36.53 -8.40 6.34
CA LEU A 639 -35.75 -9.61 6.07
C LEU A 639 -35.63 -9.81 4.55
N LEU A 640 -34.40 -9.73 4.04
CA LEU A 640 -34.08 -9.83 2.62
C LEU A 640 -33.31 -11.14 2.35
N PHE A 641 -34.01 -12.15 1.85
CA PHE A 641 -33.44 -13.47 1.57
C PHE A 641 -32.88 -13.53 0.15
N CYS A 642 -31.65 -14.01 -0.01
CA CYS A 642 -30.97 -14.07 -1.31
C CYS A 642 -30.66 -15.53 -1.66
N LEU A 643 -31.25 -16.04 -2.75
CA LEU A 643 -31.02 -17.39 -3.27
C LEU A 643 -30.59 -17.34 -4.73
N ASN A 644 -29.84 -18.35 -5.18
CA ASN A 644 -29.43 -18.43 -6.59
C ASN A 644 -30.55 -18.98 -7.49
N SER A 645 -31.35 -19.94 -7.00
CA SER A 645 -32.45 -20.57 -7.73
C SER A 645 -33.62 -20.86 -6.79
N THR A 646 -34.81 -20.98 -7.35
CA THR A 646 -36.00 -21.52 -6.66
C THR A 646 -35.89 -23.01 -6.36
N ASP A 647 -34.97 -23.73 -7.02
CA ASP A 647 -34.70 -25.15 -6.80
C ASP A 647 -33.83 -25.41 -5.55
N ASP A 648 -33.28 -24.36 -4.95
CA ASP A 648 -32.49 -24.49 -3.73
C ASP A 648 -33.39 -24.95 -2.58
N GLU A 649 -32.98 -25.99 -1.86
CA GLU A 649 -33.74 -26.55 -0.73
C GLU A 649 -34.09 -25.51 0.35
N ALA A 650 -33.30 -24.43 0.46
CA ALA A 650 -33.59 -23.31 1.36
C ALA A 650 -34.84 -22.52 0.95
N TYR A 651 -35.22 -22.49 -0.33
CA TYR A 651 -36.34 -21.72 -0.84
C TYR A 651 -37.66 -22.11 -0.16
N ASN A 652 -37.93 -23.40 -0.09
CA ASN A 652 -39.17 -23.92 0.53
C ASN A 652 -39.27 -23.54 2.02
N ILE A 653 -38.16 -23.58 2.75
CA ILE A 653 -38.09 -23.20 4.16
C ILE A 653 -38.36 -21.70 4.33
N VAL A 654 -37.79 -20.86 3.47
CA VAL A 654 -38.02 -19.41 3.50
C VAL A 654 -39.47 -19.07 3.21
N VAL A 655 -40.06 -19.67 2.17
CA VAL A 655 -41.47 -19.46 1.82
C VAL A 655 -42.39 -19.88 2.97
N GLU A 656 -42.12 -21.02 3.61
CA GLU A 656 -42.87 -21.48 4.78
C GLU A 656 -42.81 -20.45 5.93
N LEU A 657 -41.62 -19.93 6.25
CA LEU A 657 -41.44 -18.96 7.32
C LEU A 657 -42.07 -17.59 6.99
N CYS A 658 -41.94 -17.11 5.75
CA CYS A 658 -42.60 -15.89 5.28
C CYS A 658 -44.13 -15.99 5.38
N LYS A 659 -44.71 -17.16 5.07
CA LYS A 659 -46.15 -17.41 5.26
C LYS A 659 -46.54 -17.44 6.73
N LYS A 660 -45.74 -18.10 7.58
CA LYS A 660 -45.99 -18.22 9.01
C LYS A 660 -45.93 -16.87 9.74
N TYR A 661 -45.06 -15.96 9.31
CA TYR A 661 -44.82 -14.65 9.92
C TYR A 661 -45.10 -13.51 8.94
N SER A 662 -46.33 -13.44 8.43
CA SER A 662 -46.75 -12.45 7.43
C SER A 662 -46.72 -11.00 7.92
N ASN A 663 -46.64 -10.79 9.24
CA ASN A 663 -46.52 -9.47 9.87
C ASN A 663 -45.12 -8.86 9.78
N ILE A 664 -44.10 -9.63 9.37
CA ILE A 664 -42.73 -9.15 9.20
C ILE A 664 -42.49 -8.83 7.73
N ASN A 665 -41.97 -7.64 7.44
CA ASN A 665 -41.62 -7.24 6.07
C ASN A 665 -40.50 -8.14 5.53
N THR A 666 -40.81 -8.96 4.53
CA THR A 666 -39.87 -9.94 3.96
C THR A 666 -39.86 -9.85 2.45
N LYS A 667 -38.69 -10.08 1.84
CA LYS A 667 -38.54 -10.16 0.38
C LYS A 667 -37.53 -11.23 -0.01
N ILE A 668 -37.84 -11.97 -1.07
CA ILE A 668 -36.99 -13.03 -1.61
C ILE A 668 -36.41 -12.56 -2.95
N PHE A 669 -35.10 -12.65 -3.10
CA PHE A 669 -34.37 -12.34 -4.32
C PHE A 669 -33.78 -13.62 -4.89
N ILE A 670 -34.00 -13.85 -6.20
CA ILE A 670 -33.51 -15.01 -6.93
C ILE A 670 -32.50 -14.56 -8.00
N GLY A 671 -31.39 -15.30 -8.15
CA GLY A 671 -30.44 -15.18 -9.26
C GLY A 671 -29.22 -14.27 -9.02
N GLY A 672 -29.29 -13.36 -8.04
CA GLY A 672 -28.20 -12.41 -7.76
C GLY A 672 -27.91 -11.45 -8.92
N GLU A 673 -26.79 -10.73 -8.84
CA GLU A 673 -26.26 -9.85 -9.89
C GLU A 673 -24.75 -10.04 -10.03
N ASN A 674 -24.24 -10.22 -11.25
CA ASN A 674 -22.82 -10.49 -11.45
C ASN A 674 -21.97 -9.21 -11.41
N VAL A 675 -21.49 -8.85 -10.21
CA VAL A 675 -20.65 -7.66 -9.96
C VAL A 675 -19.17 -7.99 -9.74
N GLY A 676 -18.81 -9.26 -9.74
CA GLY A 676 -17.41 -9.71 -9.67
C GLY A 676 -17.27 -11.20 -9.38
N LEU A 677 -16.10 -11.58 -8.84
CA LEU A 677 -15.73 -12.98 -8.69
C LEU A 677 -16.29 -13.64 -7.42
N ASN A 678 -16.71 -12.86 -6.41
CA ASN A 678 -17.26 -13.39 -5.16
C ASN A 678 -18.75 -13.73 -5.32
N PRO A 679 -19.14 -15.02 -5.35
CA PRO A 679 -20.53 -15.44 -5.50
C PRO A 679 -21.45 -14.96 -4.37
N LYS A 680 -20.94 -14.79 -3.15
CA LYS A 680 -21.75 -14.29 -2.01
C LYS A 680 -22.16 -12.82 -2.24
N ILE A 681 -21.23 -11.97 -2.69
CA ILE A 681 -21.53 -10.58 -3.04
C ILE A 681 -22.51 -10.53 -4.21
N ASN A 682 -22.29 -11.35 -5.24
CA ASN A 682 -23.20 -11.42 -6.38
C ASN A 682 -24.64 -11.78 -5.94
N ASN A 683 -24.79 -12.79 -5.08
CA ASN A 683 -26.10 -13.20 -4.55
C ASN A 683 -26.78 -12.07 -3.74
N MET A 684 -26.03 -11.32 -2.92
CA MET A 684 -26.60 -10.29 -2.05
C MET A 684 -26.88 -8.95 -2.74
N MET A 685 -26.34 -8.70 -3.93
CA MET A 685 -26.39 -7.38 -4.56
C MET A 685 -27.83 -6.86 -4.80
N PRO A 686 -28.80 -7.65 -5.30
CA PRO A 686 -30.17 -7.18 -5.46
C PRO A 686 -30.81 -6.77 -4.12
N ALA A 687 -30.59 -7.55 -3.06
CA ALA A 687 -31.08 -7.22 -1.73
C ALA A 687 -30.43 -5.95 -1.16
N TYR A 688 -29.14 -5.75 -1.39
CA TYR A 688 -28.43 -4.56 -0.94
C TYR A 688 -28.93 -3.28 -1.64
N LYS A 689 -29.21 -3.35 -2.95
CA LYS A 689 -29.82 -2.23 -3.69
C LYS A 689 -31.22 -1.92 -3.20
N PHE A 690 -31.98 -2.95 -2.82
CA PHE A 690 -33.34 -2.80 -2.31
C PHE A 690 -33.42 -2.30 -0.87
N ALA A 691 -32.39 -2.53 -0.04
CA ALA A 691 -32.40 -2.20 1.39
C ALA A 691 -32.89 -0.77 1.67
N ASN A 692 -34.03 -0.66 2.36
CA ASN A 692 -34.76 0.59 2.55
C ASN A 692 -34.32 1.38 3.78
N HIS A 693 -33.46 0.81 4.61
CA HIS A 693 -33.09 1.39 5.89
C HIS A 693 -31.64 1.88 5.95
N SER A 694 -31.36 2.78 6.90
CA SER A 694 -30.04 3.37 7.11
C SER A 694 -29.01 2.39 7.69
N LEU A 695 -29.47 1.31 8.31
CA LEU A 695 -28.63 0.24 8.83
C LEU A 695 -28.87 -1.06 8.05
N VAL A 696 -27.78 -1.75 7.72
CA VAL A 696 -27.81 -3.04 7.03
C VAL A 696 -27.08 -4.08 7.86
N LEU A 697 -27.75 -5.19 8.16
CA LEU A 697 -27.17 -6.36 8.82
C LEU A 697 -26.96 -7.47 7.80
N ILE A 698 -25.73 -7.90 7.58
CA ILE A 698 -25.43 -9.11 6.82
C ILE A 698 -25.17 -10.25 7.81
N SER A 699 -25.91 -11.35 7.70
CA SER A 699 -25.76 -12.50 8.59
C SER A 699 -25.83 -13.85 7.86
N ASP A 700 -24.85 -14.72 8.12
CA ASP A 700 -24.76 -16.05 7.51
C ASP A 700 -25.92 -16.98 7.94
N SER A 701 -26.26 -17.95 7.09
CA SER A 701 -27.37 -18.90 7.32
C SER A 701 -27.21 -19.80 8.55
N GLY A 702 -25.96 -20.06 8.97
CA GLY A 702 -25.63 -20.90 10.12
C GLY A 702 -25.73 -20.21 11.49
N ILE A 703 -26.20 -18.96 11.55
CA ILE A 703 -26.26 -18.16 12.78
C ILE A 703 -27.63 -18.21 13.41
N TYR A 704 -27.67 -18.63 14.68
CA TYR A 704 -28.80 -18.49 15.57
C TYR A 704 -28.75 -17.12 16.25
N MET A 705 -29.80 -16.32 16.07
CA MET A 705 -29.87 -14.96 16.62
C MET A 705 -30.64 -14.94 17.95
N LYS A 706 -30.09 -14.33 19.00
CA LYS A 706 -30.84 -14.12 20.26
C LYS A 706 -31.88 -13.02 20.03
N LYS A 707 -33.04 -13.11 20.71
CA LYS A 707 -34.18 -12.18 20.53
C LYS A 707 -33.80 -10.69 20.63
N ASN A 708 -32.92 -10.33 21.56
CA ASN A 708 -32.49 -8.94 21.79
C ASN A 708 -31.18 -8.57 21.08
N ALA A 709 -30.60 -9.46 20.27
CA ALA A 709 -29.27 -9.24 19.69
C ALA A 709 -29.26 -8.07 18.69
N LEU A 710 -30.31 -7.89 17.89
CA LEU A 710 -30.38 -6.75 16.98
C LEU A 710 -30.42 -5.43 17.76
N THR A 711 -31.25 -5.35 18.80
CA THR A 711 -31.32 -4.19 19.71
C THR A 711 -29.97 -3.88 20.33
N ASP A 712 -29.25 -4.91 20.78
CA ASP A 712 -27.90 -4.78 21.33
C ASP A 712 -26.87 -4.27 20.30
N MET A 713 -26.91 -4.79 19.08
CA MET A 713 -26.03 -4.36 18.00
C MET A 713 -26.30 -2.89 17.62
N VAL A 714 -27.57 -2.49 17.55
CA VAL A 714 -27.95 -1.09 17.29
C VAL A 714 -27.55 -0.20 18.47
N ALA A 715 -27.65 -0.66 19.72
CA ALA A 715 -27.18 0.09 20.90
C ALA A 715 -25.67 0.35 20.84
N CYS A 716 -24.91 -0.61 20.30
CA CYS A 716 -23.47 -0.47 20.08
C CYS A 716 -23.12 0.46 18.90
N MET A 717 -24.08 0.84 18.05
CA MET A 717 -23.88 1.69 16.88
C MET A 717 -23.81 3.19 17.26
N GLY A 718 -22.72 3.56 17.92
CA GLY A 718 -22.44 4.95 18.32
C GLY A 718 -22.18 5.90 17.14
N LYS A 719 -22.01 7.21 17.44
CA LYS A 719 -21.83 8.27 16.42
C LYS A 719 -20.60 8.08 15.53
N ASN A 720 -19.53 7.46 16.05
CA ASN A 720 -18.26 7.25 15.34
C ASN A 720 -18.03 5.79 14.94
N ILE A 721 -19.06 4.95 15.07
CA ILE A 721 -19.01 3.52 14.75
C ILE A 721 -19.82 3.31 13.48
N ALA A 722 -19.22 2.62 12.50
CA ALA A 722 -19.89 2.26 11.25
C ALA A 722 -20.02 0.74 11.06
N LEU A 723 -19.41 -0.05 11.94
CA LEU A 723 -19.46 -1.52 11.92
C LEU A 723 -19.59 -2.06 13.33
N VAL A 724 -20.65 -2.84 13.56
CA VAL A 724 -20.84 -3.63 14.77
C VAL A 724 -20.86 -5.10 14.38
N THR A 725 -19.98 -5.87 15.00
CA THR A 725 -19.85 -7.32 14.81
C THR A 725 -20.25 -8.03 16.10
N GLN A 726 -20.43 -9.34 16.03
CA GLN A 726 -20.63 -10.17 17.22
C GLN A 726 -19.45 -11.13 17.38
N GLN A 727 -19.02 -11.39 18.61
CA GLN A 727 -17.99 -12.42 18.89
C GLN A 727 -18.48 -13.77 18.34
N PRO A 728 -17.75 -14.40 17.39
CA PRO A 728 -18.10 -15.74 16.93
C PRO A 728 -18.04 -16.75 18.07
N TYR A 729 -19.10 -17.53 18.22
CA TYR A 729 -19.17 -18.61 19.19
C TYR A 729 -20.09 -19.74 18.69
N CYS A 730 -20.25 -20.79 19.48
CA CYS A 730 -21.07 -21.96 19.14
C CYS A 730 -22.35 -21.97 19.98
N LYS A 731 -23.48 -22.29 19.35
CA LYS A 731 -24.66 -22.76 20.07
C LYS A 731 -24.37 -24.14 20.66
N ASP A 732 -25.00 -24.45 21.79
CA ASP A 732 -24.97 -25.78 22.38
C ASP A 732 -25.44 -26.84 21.41
N ARG A 733 -24.54 -27.78 21.13
CA ARG A 733 -24.73 -28.95 20.26
C ARG A 733 -24.04 -30.14 20.93
N SER A 734 -24.56 -31.33 20.69
CA SER A 734 -23.98 -32.57 21.23
C SER A 734 -22.81 -33.07 20.38
N GLY A 735 -21.94 -33.86 21.00
CA GLY A 735 -20.84 -34.56 20.33
C GLY A 735 -19.47 -33.90 20.45
N PHE A 736 -18.44 -34.73 20.30
CA PHE A 736 -17.04 -34.33 20.50
C PHE A 736 -16.58 -33.25 19.50
N ALA A 737 -17.00 -33.35 18.23
CA ALA A 737 -16.68 -32.36 17.21
C ALA A 737 -17.27 -30.97 17.56
N ALA A 738 -18.52 -30.92 18.04
CA ALA A 738 -19.15 -29.67 18.48
C ALA A 738 -18.42 -29.04 19.68
N ALA A 739 -18.00 -29.87 20.64
CA ALA A 739 -17.20 -29.41 21.78
C ALA A 739 -15.83 -28.88 21.33
N PHE A 740 -15.19 -29.53 20.36
CA PHE A 740 -13.92 -29.08 19.77
C PHE A 740 -14.06 -27.69 19.10
N GLU A 741 -15.12 -27.48 18.32
CA GLU A 741 -15.41 -26.15 17.73
C GLU A 741 -15.63 -25.09 18.81
N LYS A 742 -16.39 -25.44 19.87
CA LYS A 742 -16.65 -24.55 21.00
C LYS A 742 -15.35 -24.13 21.68
N VAL A 743 -14.43 -25.06 21.93
CA VAL A 743 -13.10 -24.75 22.47
C VAL A 743 -12.36 -23.79 21.54
N TYR A 744 -12.29 -24.06 20.23
CA TYR A 744 -11.60 -23.15 19.29
C TYR A 744 -12.15 -21.71 19.33
N PHE A 745 -13.47 -21.54 19.28
CA PHE A 745 -14.10 -20.22 19.26
C PHE A 745 -14.04 -19.51 20.62
N GLY A 746 -14.05 -20.26 21.72
CA GLY A 746 -13.96 -19.72 23.08
C GLY A 746 -12.55 -19.46 23.59
N THR A 747 -11.52 -20.03 22.94
CA THR A 747 -10.12 -19.85 23.34
C THR A 747 -9.36 -18.98 22.33
N GLY A 748 -8.53 -19.57 21.46
CA GLY A 748 -7.60 -18.85 20.61
C GLY A 748 -8.26 -17.86 19.65
N HIS A 749 -9.46 -18.14 19.15
CA HIS A 749 -10.21 -17.17 18.33
C HIS A 749 -10.72 -16.00 19.17
N ALA A 750 -11.38 -16.26 20.31
CA ALA A 750 -11.86 -15.21 21.21
C ALA A 750 -10.72 -14.32 21.72
N ARG A 751 -9.56 -14.91 22.04
CA ARG A 751 -8.37 -14.20 22.51
C ARG A 751 -7.98 -13.09 21.55
N ILE A 752 -7.68 -13.43 20.29
CA ILE A 752 -7.24 -12.41 19.33
C ILE A 752 -8.36 -11.45 18.94
N TYR A 753 -9.61 -11.92 18.87
CA TYR A 753 -10.77 -11.12 18.46
C TYR A 753 -11.11 -10.04 19.50
N LEU A 754 -11.15 -10.41 20.78
CA LEU A 754 -11.44 -9.50 21.89
C LEU A 754 -10.29 -8.52 22.12
N ALA A 755 -9.04 -9.00 22.14
CA ALA A 755 -7.88 -8.12 22.21
C ALA A 755 -7.86 -7.14 21.02
N GLY A 756 -8.23 -7.60 19.83
CA GLY A 756 -8.25 -6.77 18.62
C GLY A 756 -9.26 -5.66 18.66
N ASN A 757 -10.46 -5.93 19.14
CA ASN A 757 -11.42 -4.87 19.33
C ASN A 757 -11.02 -3.90 20.45
N CYS A 758 -10.46 -4.40 21.55
CA CYS A 758 -9.97 -3.57 22.64
C CYS A 758 -8.87 -2.61 22.17
N LEU A 759 -7.91 -3.11 21.38
CA LEU A 759 -6.80 -2.35 20.81
C LEU A 759 -7.16 -1.61 19.50
N GLN A 760 -8.42 -1.69 19.06
CA GLN A 760 -8.94 -1.02 17.87
C GLN A 760 -8.23 -1.40 16.55
N PHE A 761 -7.71 -2.63 16.43
CA PHE A 761 -7.27 -3.16 15.14
C PHE A 761 -8.38 -3.96 14.45
N THR A 762 -8.47 -3.84 13.12
CA THR A 762 -9.54 -4.43 12.32
C THR A 762 -9.50 -5.96 12.36
N CYS A 763 -10.45 -6.55 13.08
CA CYS A 763 -10.66 -8.00 13.20
C CYS A 763 -12.07 -8.43 12.76
N SER A 764 -12.66 -7.76 11.78
CA SER A 764 -14.04 -8.03 11.39
C SER A 764 -14.18 -9.46 10.86
N THR A 765 -15.14 -10.22 11.42
CA THR A 765 -15.52 -11.55 10.93
C THR A 765 -17.00 -11.57 10.55
N GLY A 766 -17.30 -12.20 9.42
CA GLY A 766 -18.48 -11.98 8.59
C GLY A 766 -19.70 -12.80 8.91
N MET A 767 -19.75 -13.39 10.10
CA MET A 767 -20.90 -14.20 10.51
C MET A 767 -22.15 -13.35 10.74
N SER A 768 -21.96 -12.16 11.34
CA SER A 768 -23.01 -11.20 11.65
C SER A 768 -22.40 -9.81 11.78
N SER A 769 -22.69 -8.94 10.80
CA SER A 769 -22.10 -7.59 10.68
C SER A 769 -23.18 -6.56 10.38
N LEU A 770 -23.44 -5.67 11.35
CA LEU A 770 -24.33 -4.52 11.21
C LEU A 770 -23.50 -3.30 10.79
N MET A 771 -23.93 -2.62 9.73
CA MET A 771 -23.23 -1.51 9.13
C MET A 771 -24.16 -0.33 8.84
N ARG A 772 -23.57 0.86 8.75
CA ARG A 772 -24.25 2.05 8.23
C ARG A 772 -24.25 1.99 6.70
N LYS A 773 -25.42 2.02 6.08
CA LYS A 773 -25.58 1.84 4.63
C LYS A 773 -24.96 3.00 3.84
N ASP A 774 -25.22 4.23 4.26
CA ASP A 774 -24.65 5.45 3.70
C ASP A 774 -23.11 5.42 3.69
N VAL A 775 -22.49 5.05 4.81
CA VAL A 775 -21.02 4.95 4.92
C VAL A 775 -20.46 3.82 4.05
N LEU A 776 -21.19 2.70 3.94
CA LEU A 776 -20.79 1.59 3.07
C LEU A 776 -20.92 1.98 1.59
N ASP A 777 -21.94 2.75 1.22
CA ASP A 777 -22.13 3.32 -0.12
C ASP A 777 -21.00 4.30 -0.46
N GLU A 778 -20.55 5.14 0.48
CA GLU A 778 -19.35 5.99 0.33
C GLU A 778 -18.04 5.21 0.11
N CYS A 779 -18.02 3.93 0.50
CA CYS A 779 -16.91 3.01 0.24
C CYS A 779 -17.06 2.26 -1.10
N GLY A 780 -18.05 2.61 -1.92
CA GLY A 780 -18.36 1.99 -3.20
C GLY A 780 -19.46 0.92 -3.15
N GLY A 781 -20.14 0.76 -2.00
CA GLY A 781 -21.13 -0.28 -1.76
C GLY A 781 -20.52 -1.69 -1.69
N ILE A 782 -21.35 -2.72 -1.48
CA ILE A 782 -20.83 -4.10 -1.35
C ILE A 782 -20.15 -4.62 -2.63
N GLN A 783 -20.49 -4.06 -3.80
CA GLN A 783 -19.87 -4.40 -5.08
C GLN A 783 -18.36 -4.14 -5.12
N ALA A 784 -17.86 -3.12 -4.41
CA ALA A 784 -16.42 -2.81 -4.38
C ALA A 784 -15.57 -3.95 -3.77
N PHE A 785 -16.24 -4.86 -3.06
CA PHE A 785 -15.65 -5.98 -2.35
C PHE A 785 -15.84 -7.32 -3.10
N SER A 786 -16.43 -7.30 -4.30
CA SER A 786 -16.67 -8.50 -5.14
C SER A 786 -15.38 -9.22 -5.59
N GLN A 787 -14.22 -8.58 -5.43
CA GLN A 787 -12.89 -9.13 -5.74
C GLN A 787 -12.22 -9.88 -4.58
N TYR A 788 -12.85 -9.95 -3.40
CA TYR A 788 -12.29 -10.56 -2.20
C TYR A 788 -13.18 -11.71 -1.73
N LEU A 789 -12.59 -12.85 -1.31
CA LEU A 789 -13.36 -13.96 -0.71
C LEU A 789 -13.74 -13.69 0.76
N ALA A 790 -13.00 -12.82 1.44
CA ALA A 790 -13.21 -12.42 2.83
C ALA A 790 -13.77 -10.99 2.87
N GLU A 791 -14.97 -10.80 2.28
CA GLU A 791 -15.59 -9.49 2.12
C GLU A 791 -15.78 -8.74 3.44
N ASP A 792 -16.06 -9.48 4.51
CA ASP A 792 -16.26 -9.06 5.88
C ASP A 792 -15.07 -8.28 6.47
N TYR A 793 -13.87 -8.84 6.32
CA TYR A 793 -12.64 -8.18 6.73
C TYR A 793 -12.43 -6.89 5.94
N PHE A 794 -12.64 -6.94 4.62
CA PHE A 794 -12.42 -5.78 3.77
C PHE A 794 -13.46 -4.67 3.97
N PHE A 795 -14.70 -4.99 4.38
CA PHE A 795 -15.64 -3.98 4.89
C PHE A 795 -15.03 -3.24 6.08
N GLY A 796 -14.51 -3.98 7.07
CA GLY A 796 -13.83 -3.40 8.23
C GLY A 796 -12.64 -2.51 7.84
N VAL A 797 -11.81 -2.95 6.89
CA VAL A 797 -10.64 -2.19 6.44
C VAL A 797 -11.05 -0.91 5.70
N ALA A 798 -12.07 -0.97 4.85
CA ALA A 798 -12.54 0.20 4.11
C ALA A 798 -13.13 1.27 5.04
N LEU A 799 -13.96 0.85 6.00
CA LEU A 799 -14.54 1.73 7.02
C LEU A 799 -13.45 2.36 7.89
N ALA A 800 -12.47 1.56 8.35
CA ALA A 800 -11.34 2.06 9.14
C ALA A 800 -10.48 3.08 8.36
N LYS A 801 -10.26 2.86 7.06
CA LYS A 801 -9.53 3.81 6.18
C LYS A 801 -10.25 5.17 6.04
N LYS A 802 -11.57 5.19 6.18
CA LYS A 802 -12.39 6.42 6.20
C LYS A 802 -12.49 7.07 7.59
N GLY A 803 -11.82 6.51 8.60
CA GLY A 803 -11.80 7.04 9.97
C GLY A 803 -12.89 6.49 10.89
N TRP A 804 -13.70 5.53 10.43
CA TRP A 804 -14.75 4.91 11.23
C TRP A 804 -14.22 3.79 12.12
N LYS A 805 -14.80 3.65 13.32
CA LYS A 805 -14.44 2.58 14.25
C LYS A 805 -15.36 1.36 14.11
N SER A 806 -14.84 0.21 14.54
CA SER A 806 -15.59 -1.03 14.67
C SER A 806 -15.82 -1.41 16.13
N CYS A 807 -16.95 -2.02 16.44
CA CYS A 807 -17.31 -2.44 17.79
C CYS A 807 -17.81 -3.89 17.83
N ILE A 808 -17.72 -4.51 19.01
CA ILE A 808 -18.31 -5.83 19.29
C ILE A 808 -19.59 -5.64 20.11
N SER A 809 -20.67 -6.32 19.70
CA SER A 809 -21.92 -6.43 20.46
C SER A 809 -21.70 -7.22 21.75
N HIS A 810 -22.49 -6.94 22.78
CA HIS A 810 -22.41 -7.66 24.06
C HIS A 810 -22.86 -9.13 23.90
N MET A 811 -23.68 -9.44 22.88
CA MET A 811 -24.10 -10.81 22.58
C MET A 811 -23.22 -11.48 21.50
N PRO A 812 -22.72 -12.71 21.73
CA PRO A 812 -21.99 -13.46 20.70
C PRO A 812 -22.90 -13.96 19.58
N ALA A 813 -22.33 -14.14 18.38
CA ALA A 813 -23.00 -14.80 17.26
C ALA A 813 -22.91 -16.31 17.44
N LEU A 814 -24.05 -16.96 17.65
CA LEU A 814 -24.12 -18.38 17.96
C LEU A 814 -24.22 -19.20 16.67
N GLN A 815 -23.13 -19.88 16.32
CA GLN A 815 -23.12 -20.82 15.21
C GLN A 815 -23.89 -22.09 15.57
N ASN A 816 -24.86 -22.43 14.75
CA ASN A 816 -25.73 -23.58 14.94
C ASN A 816 -25.84 -24.43 13.66
N ALA A 817 -24.81 -24.44 12.82
CA ALA A 817 -24.72 -25.41 11.73
C ALA A 817 -24.66 -26.83 12.29
N SER A 818 -25.04 -27.85 11.52
CA SER A 818 -24.88 -29.24 11.95
C SER A 818 -23.39 -29.53 12.16
N PRO A 819 -23.00 -30.22 13.26
CA PRO A 819 -21.60 -30.51 13.51
C PRO A 819 -21.10 -31.49 12.45
N ASP A 820 -20.31 -30.99 11.51
CA ASP A 820 -19.51 -31.82 10.64
C ASP A 820 -18.33 -32.39 11.42
N SER A 821 -17.72 -33.46 10.92
CA SER A 821 -16.52 -34.07 11.52
C SER A 821 -15.41 -33.05 11.87
N ILE A 822 -14.52 -33.40 12.81
CA ILE A 822 -13.32 -32.61 13.12
C ILE A 822 -12.52 -32.28 11.84
N THR A 823 -12.48 -33.20 10.88
CA THR A 823 -11.84 -33.00 9.57
C THR A 823 -12.47 -31.86 8.77
N SER A 824 -13.81 -31.77 8.73
CA SER A 824 -14.52 -30.66 8.08
C SER A 824 -14.19 -29.32 8.74
N PHE A 825 -14.21 -29.29 10.07
CA PHE A 825 -13.85 -28.11 10.83
C PHE A 825 -12.39 -27.70 10.59
N ASN A 826 -11.45 -28.64 10.64
CA ASN A 826 -10.04 -28.40 10.35
C ASN A 826 -9.81 -27.89 8.91
N ASN A 827 -10.55 -28.40 7.92
CA ASN A 827 -10.52 -27.89 6.55
C ASN A 827 -11.05 -26.45 6.47
N ARG A 828 -12.09 -26.12 7.25
CA ARG A 828 -12.58 -24.74 7.40
C ARG A 828 -11.52 -23.83 8.01
N ILE A 829 -10.84 -24.25 9.08
CA ILE A 829 -9.75 -23.48 9.71
C ILE A 829 -8.57 -23.31 8.76
N CYS A 830 -8.16 -24.38 8.06
CA CYS A 830 -7.12 -24.32 7.04
C CYS A 830 -7.45 -23.28 5.95
N ARG A 831 -8.69 -23.24 5.45
CA ARG A 831 -9.15 -22.23 4.50
C ARG A 831 -9.06 -20.80 5.04
N TRP A 832 -9.39 -20.59 6.32
CA TRP A 832 -9.25 -19.28 6.96
C TRP A 832 -7.79 -18.85 7.11
N ILE A 833 -6.89 -19.77 7.43
CA ILE A 833 -5.44 -19.50 7.48
C ILE A 833 -4.94 -19.08 6.09
N LYS A 834 -5.31 -19.81 5.02
CA LYS A 834 -4.97 -19.47 3.63
C LYS A 834 -5.40 -18.04 3.27
N LEU A 835 -6.63 -17.66 3.64
CA LEU A 835 -7.14 -16.31 3.44
C LEU A 835 -6.31 -15.27 4.20
N ARG A 836 -6.06 -15.48 5.50
CA ARG A 836 -5.26 -14.56 6.33
C ARG A 836 -3.86 -14.36 5.80
N ILE A 837 -3.17 -15.44 5.42
CA ILE A 837 -1.83 -15.38 4.81
C ILE A 837 -1.85 -14.49 3.55
N ALA A 838 -2.84 -14.66 2.68
CA ALA A 838 -2.95 -13.86 1.46
C ALA A 838 -3.33 -12.39 1.73
N MET A 839 -4.13 -12.13 2.75
CA MET A 839 -4.60 -10.79 3.14
C MET A 839 -3.51 -9.98 3.87
N LEU A 840 -2.78 -10.64 4.77
CA LEU A 840 -1.79 -10.03 5.68
C LEU A 840 -0.51 -10.88 5.71
N PRO A 841 0.40 -10.74 4.72
CA PRO A 841 1.57 -11.63 4.58
C PRO A 841 2.50 -11.68 5.80
N HIS A 842 2.51 -10.64 6.62
CA HIS A 842 3.31 -10.59 7.85
C HIS A 842 2.82 -11.57 8.93
N THR A 843 1.57 -12.07 8.85
CA THR A 843 1.07 -13.10 9.78
C THR A 843 1.75 -14.45 9.55
N ILE A 844 2.44 -14.66 8.42
CA ILE A 844 3.17 -15.90 8.13
C ILE A 844 4.16 -16.27 9.25
N ILE A 845 4.82 -15.27 9.83
CA ILE A 845 5.77 -15.48 10.94
C ILE A 845 5.08 -15.39 12.29
N LEU A 846 4.17 -14.44 12.49
CA LEU A 846 3.61 -14.14 13.81
C LEU A 846 2.53 -15.13 14.25
N GLU A 847 1.74 -15.66 13.32
CA GLU A 847 0.61 -16.56 13.60
C GLU A 847 1.03 -17.93 14.18
N PRO A 848 2.07 -18.62 13.71
CA PRO A 848 2.52 -19.84 14.38
C PRO A 848 3.20 -19.52 15.73
N LEU A 849 3.92 -18.40 15.83
CA LEU A 849 4.64 -18.03 17.04
C LEU A 849 3.74 -17.59 18.20
N GLN A 850 2.49 -17.20 17.95
CA GLN A 850 1.53 -16.81 19.00
C GLN A 850 0.76 -17.99 19.62
N GLU A 851 0.97 -19.22 19.15
CA GLU A 851 0.32 -20.41 19.70
C GLU A 851 1.08 -20.94 20.93
N CYS A 852 0.39 -21.67 21.81
CA CYS A 852 0.88 -22.06 23.14
C CYS A 852 2.24 -22.78 23.07
N PHE A 853 2.36 -23.85 22.29
CA PHE A 853 3.59 -24.66 22.31
C PHE A 853 4.80 -23.95 21.70
N LEU A 854 4.62 -23.20 20.61
CA LEU A 854 5.73 -22.50 19.96
C LEU A 854 6.17 -21.26 20.76
N SER A 855 5.22 -20.48 21.28
CA SER A 855 5.54 -19.36 22.17
C SER A 855 6.17 -19.84 23.48
N GLY A 856 5.69 -20.96 24.03
CA GLY A 856 6.26 -21.63 25.20
C GLY A 856 7.70 -22.08 24.98
N LEU A 857 8.01 -22.72 23.85
CA LEU A 857 9.37 -23.14 23.51
C LEU A 857 10.29 -21.94 23.29
N LEU A 858 9.82 -20.92 22.57
CA LEU A 858 10.56 -19.68 22.36
C LEU A 858 10.87 -18.98 23.69
N GLY A 859 9.88 -18.90 24.57
CA GLY A 859 10.02 -18.35 25.92
C GLY A 859 10.99 -19.19 26.77
N ALA A 860 10.88 -20.51 26.75
CA ALA A 860 11.76 -21.41 27.52
C ALA A 860 13.23 -21.21 27.16
N ILE A 861 13.55 -21.09 25.87
CA ILE A 861 14.90 -20.83 25.39
C ILE A 861 15.36 -19.42 25.80
N ALA A 862 14.52 -18.40 25.61
CA ALA A 862 14.88 -17.02 25.87
C ALA A 862 15.07 -16.72 27.38
N PHE A 863 14.16 -17.21 28.23
CA PHE A 863 14.25 -17.05 29.68
C PHE A 863 15.41 -17.85 30.28
N ASN A 864 15.72 -19.03 29.73
CA ASN A 864 16.90 -19.79 30.13
C ASN A 864 18.19 -18.99 29.86
N LYS A 865 18.32 -18.40 28.67
CA LYS A 865 19.54 -17.67 28.28
C LYS A 865 19.72 -16.32 28.97
N LEU A 866 18.62 -15.64 29.33
CA LEU A 866 18.68 -14.33 29.98
C LEU A 866 18.67 -14.38 31.51
N PHE A 867 17.92 -15.32 32.09
CA PHE A 867 17.64 -15.35 33.53
C PHE A 867 18.04 -16.68 34.20
N GLY A 868 18.59 -17.64 33.45
CA GLY A 868 19.00 -18.94 34.00
C GLY A 868 17.84 -19.85 34.42
N VAL A 869 16.60 -19.53 34.01
CA VAL A 869 15.42 -20.34 34.36
C VAL A 869 15.51 -21.71 33.68
N ASN A 870 15.16 -22.78 34.40
CA ASN A 870 15.09 -24.12 33.81
C ASN A 870 14.03 -24.14 32.68
N PRO A 871 14.41 -24.52 31.44
CA PRO A 871 13.52 -24.40 30.28
C PRO A 871 12.30 -25.33 30.38
N ILE A 872 12.44 -26.51 30.98
CA ILE A 872 11.33 -27.46 31.18
C ILE A 872 10.35 -26.88 32.19
N PHE A 873 10.85 -26.35 33.31
CA PHE A 873 10.02 -25.70 34.32
C PHE A 873 9.24 -24.51 33.72
N PHE A 874 9.92 -23.62 32.97
CA PHE A 874 9.27 -22.51 32.29
C PHE A 874 8.18 -22.99 31.34
N PHE A 875 8.48 -24.00 30.52
CA PHE A 875 7.54 -24.53 29.53
C PHE A 875 6.27 -25.11 30.19
N LEU A 876 6.43 -25.85 31.30
CA LEU A 876 5.31 -26.37 32.08
C LEU A 876 4.47 -25.24 32.71
N CYS A 877 5.11 -24.24 33.33
CA CYS A 877 4.40 -23.07 33.85
C CYS A 877 3.65 -22.31 32.75
N HIS A 878 4.25 -22.16 31.57
CA HIS A 878 3.63 -21.52 30.42
C HIS A 878 2.38 -22.28 29.96
N ILE A 879 2.45 -23.62 29.83
CA ILE A 879 1.29 -24.45 29.45
C ILE A 879 0.17 -24.33 30.49
N ILE A 880 0.50 -24.40 31.78
CA ILE A 880 -0.49 -24.27 32.87
C ILE A 880 -1.16 -22.89 32.81
N TYR A 881 -0.37 -21.82 32.68
CA TYR A 881 -0.87 -20.46 32.51
C TYR A 881 -1.83 -20.37 31.32
N TRP A 882 -1.41 -20.90 30.16
CA TRP A 882 -2.18 -20.77 28.93
C TRP A 882 -3.51 -21.52 29.00
N CYS A 883 -3.48 -22.77 29.47
CA CYS A 883 -4.66 -23.59 29.68
C CYS A 883 -5.63 -22.97 30.69
N PHE A 884 -5.10 -22.41 31.79
CA PHE A 884 -5.90 -21.74 32.82
C PHE A 884 -6.64 -20.52 32.25
N TRP A 885 -5.93 -19.62 31.56
CA TRP A 885 -6.55 -18.43 31.00
C TRP A 885 -7.50 -18.73 29.83
N ASP A 886 -7.19 -19.74 29.02
CA ASP A 886 -8.09 -20.20 27.97
C ASP A 886 -9.40 -20.78 28.54
N TYR A 887 -9.33 -21.54 29.63
CA TYR A 887 -10.53 -22.02 30.31
C TYR A 887 -11.38 -20.87 30.85
N HIS A 888 -10.76 -19.89 31.52
CA HIS A 888 -11.47 -18.72 32.02
C HIS A 888 -12.06 -17.85 30.91
N LEU A 889 -11.36 -17.71 29.79
CA LEU A 889 -11.86 -17.00 28.61
C LEU A 889 -13.06 -17.72 28.01
N LEU A 890 -12.98 -19.04 27.85
CA LEU A 890 -14.08 -19.88 27.38
C LEU A 890 -15.32 -19.71 28.26
N CYS A 891 -15.17 -19.80 29.59
CA CYS A 891 -16.28 -19.58 30.53
C CYS A 891 -16.88 -18.17 30.41
N THR A 892 -16.05 -17.17 30.13
CA THR A 892 -16.48 -15.77 29.92
C THR A 892 -17.30 -15.63 28.64
N VAL A 893 -16.89 -16.28 27.55
CA VAL A 893 -17.62 -16.23 26.27
C VAL A 893 -18.91 -17.05 26.34
N GLU A 894 -18.91 -18.20 27.02
CA GLU A 894 -20.09 -19.04 27.29
C GLU A 894 -21.14 -18.31 28.16
N ASN A 895 -20.70 -17.44 29.07
CA ASN A 895 -21.47 -16.90 30.19
C ASN A 895 -21.81 -17.95 31.27
N GLY A 896 -20.86 -18.85 31.56
CA GLY A 896 -21.09 -19.94 32.50
C GLY A 896 -20.07 -21.05 32.36
N ILE A 897 -20.37 -22.18 32.99
CA ILE A 897 -19.57 -23.40 32.87
C ILE A 897 -19.98 -24.10 31.56
N PRO A 898 -19.03 -24.45 30.68
CA PRO A 898 -19.34 -25.19 29.45
C PRO A 898 -19.98 -26.56 29.71
N ASN A 899 -20.76 -27.05 28.74
CA ASN A 899 -21.41 -28.37 28.76
C ASN A 899 -20.43 -29.55 28.54
N PHE A 900 -19.26 -29.52 29.17
CA PHE A 900 -18.28 -30.60 29.22
C PHE A 900 -17.41 -30.48 30.47
N THR A 901 -16.84 -31.60 30.92
CA THR A 901 -16.00 -31.61 32.14
C THR A 901 -14.67 -30.90 31.90
N ILE A 902 -14.00 -30.45 32.97
CA ILE A 902 -12.65 -29.86 32.90
C ILE A 902 -11.67 -30.85 32.25
N PHE A 903 -11.81 -32.16 32.51
CA PHE A 903 -10.98 -33.18 31.88
C PHE A 903 -11.20 -33.25 30.35
N GLN A 904 -12.47 -33.22 29.91
CA GLN A 904 -12.81 -33.15 28.49
C GLN A 904 -12.27 -31.86 27.85
N PHE A 905 -12.37 -30.73 28.55
CA PHE A 905 -11.79 -29.46 28.11
C PHE A 905 -10.28 -29.60 27.86
N ILE A 906 -9.52 -30.16 28.82
CA ILE A 906 -8.06 -30.31 28.68
C ILE A 906 -7.71 -31.15 27.45
N ILE A 907 -8.42 -32.26 27.22
CA ILE A 907 -8.20 -33.10 26.03
C ILE A 907 -8.46 -32.33 24.74
N LEU A 908 -9.59 -31.63 24.66
CA LEU A 908 -9.98 -30.85 23.48
C LEU A 908 -9.04 -29.67 23.24
N TRP A 909 -8.60 -29.01 24.31
CA TRP A 909 -7.65 -27.91 24.28
C TRP A 909 -6.28 -28.40 23.79
N LEU A 910 -5.76 -29.49 24.34
CA LEU A 910 -4.51 -30.11 23.87
C LEU A 910 -4.58 -30.49 22.40
N LEU A 911 -5.71 -31.07 21.96
CA LEU A 911 -5.93 -31.39 20.56
C LEU A 911 -5.92 -30.13 19.68
N ARG A 912 -6.56 -29.04 20.12
CA ARG A 912 -6.62 -27.76 19.39
C ARG A 912 -5.23 -27.13 19.25
N GLU A 913 -4.48 -27.05 20.35
CA GLU A 913 -3.12 -26.50 20.35
C GLU A 913 -2.17 -27.35 19.50
N SER A 914 -2.28 -28.68 19.57
CA SER A 914 -1.44 -29.61 18.79
C SER A 914 -1.70 -29.52 17.29
N LEU A 915 -2.95 -29.27 16.89
CA LEU A 915 -3.34 -29.16 15.48
C LEU A 915 -3.06 -27.78 14.88
N ALA A 916 -2.89 -26.73 15.68
CA ALA A 916 -2.71 -25.36 15.19
C ALA A 916 -1.52 -25.23 14.21
N PHE A 917 -0.34 -25.73 14.59
CA PHE A 917 0.86 -25.65 13.77
C PHE A 917 0.81 -26.55 12.51
N PRO A 918 0.40 -27.83 12.57
CA PRO A 918 0.18 -28.66 11.38
C PRO A 918 -0.83 -28.07 10.39
N LEU A 919 -1.95 -27.51 10.86
CA LEU A 919 -2.95 -26.88 9.99
C LEU A 919 -2.41 -25.61 9.33
N PHE A 920 -1.60 -24.85 10.05
CA PHE A 920 -0.90 -23.69 9.51
C PHE A 920 0.08 -24.08 8.40
N PHE A 921 0.89 -25.11 8.62
CA PHE A 921 1.82 -25.62 7.61
C PHE A 921 1.09 -26.21 6.39
N LYS A 922 -0.01 -26.94 6.60
CA LYS A 922 -0.90 -27.41 5.51
C LYS A 922 -1.44 -26.26 4.67
N ALA A 923 -1.81 -25.14 5.31
CA ALA A 923 -2.30 -23.95 4.61
C ALA A 923 -1.20 -23.24 3.80
N LEU A 924 0.06 -23.25 4.27
CA LEU A 924 1.20 -22.68 3.56
C LEU A 924 1.56 -23.44 2.27
N ILE A 925 1.49 -24.78 2.31
CA ILE A 925 1.87 -25.62 1.15
C ILE A 925 0.88 -25.47 -0.01
N ASP A 926 -0.42 -25.39 0.28
CA ASP A 926 -1.46 -25.36 -0.73
C ASP A 926 -2.26 -24.04 -0.69
N PRO A 927 -1.95 -23.05 -1.56
CA PRO A 927 -2.68 -21.79 -1.58
C PRO A 927 -4.05 -21.87 -2.30
N LYS A 928 -4.45 -23.03 -2.84
CA LYS A 928 -5.72 -23.18 -3.55
C LYS A 928 -6.89 -23.20 -2.56
N ILE A 929 -7.96 -22.49 -2.90
CA ILE A 929 -9.22 -22.52 -2.15
C ILE A 929 -10.30 -23.12 -3.04
N VAL A 930 -10.93 -24.17 -2.53
CA VAL A 930 -12.18 -24.69 -3.07
C VAL A 930 -13.32 -23.97 -2.35
N TRP A 931 -14.18 -23.30 -3.10
CA TRP A 931 -15.37 -22.68 -2.54
C TRP A 931 -16.54 -22.90 -3.49
N LYS A 932 -17.53 -23.70 -3.05
CA LYS A 932 -18.79 -24.16 -3.69
C LYS A 932 -18.96 -23.95 -5.23
N ALA A 933 -18.73 -22.75 -5.76
CA ALA A 933 -18.79 -22.37 -7.17
C ALA A 933 -17.48 -22.58 -7.98
N GLY A 934 -16.35 -22.95 -7.39
CA GLY A 934 -15.13 -23.25 -8.14
C GLY A 934 -13.82 -23.24 -7.35
N PHE A 935 -12.72 -23.36 -8.11
CA PHE A 935 -11.35 -23.25 -7.61
C PHE A 935 -10.86 -21.81 -7.76
N PHE A 936 -10.41 -21.23 -6.65
CA PHE A 936 -9.86 -19.89 -6.61
C PHE A 936 -8.39 -19.94 -6.20
N LYS A 937 -7.57 -19.14 -6.87
CA LYS A 937 -6.21 -18.83 -6.42
C LYS A 937 -6.21 -17.46 -5.74
N LEU A 938 -5.70 -17.41 -4.52
CA LEU A 938 -5.52 -16.16 -3.80
C LEU A 938 -4.26 -15.44 -4.29
N ALA A 939 -4.39 -14.15 -4.60
CA ALA A 939 -3.29 -13.23 -4.80
C ALA A 939 -3.02 -12.44 -3.51
N TRP A 940 -1.81 -11.90 -3.39
CA TRP A 940 -1.45 -11.01 -2.29
C TRP A 940 -2.40 -9.81 -2.19
N GLY A 941 -2.77 -9.47 -0.96
CA GLY A 941 -3.82 -8.48 -0.67
C GLY A 941 -5.23 -9.08 -0.68
N GLY A 942 -5.37 -10.41 -0.65
CA GLY A 942 -6.66 -11.12 -0.52
C GLY A 942 -7.52 -11.19 -1.78
N LYS A 943 -7.03 -10.71 -2.93
CA LYS A 943 -7.78 -10.72 -4.19
C LYS A 943 -7.87 -12.12 -4.77
N ILE A 944 -9.02 -12.46 -5.33
CA ILE A 944 -9.26 -13.79 -5.91
C ILE A 944 -9.03 -13.78 -7.42
N LYS A 945 -8.47 -14.87 -7.95
CA LYS A 945 -8.44 -15.17 -9.38
C LYS A 945 -9.10 -16.53 -9.59
N LYS A 946 -9.99 -16.62 -10.56
CA LYS A 946 -10.58 -17.90 -10.99
C LYS A 946 -9.48 -18.73 -11.66
N LEU A 947 -9.36 -20.01 -11.26
CA LEU A 947 -8.43 -20.97 -11.88
C LEU A 947 -9.02 -21.57 -13.15
#